data_AF-A0A7S1F408-F1
#
_entry.id   AF-A0A7S1F408-F1
#
_cell.length_a   1.000
_cell.length_b   1.000
_cell.length_c   1.000
_cell.angle_alpha   90.00
_cell.angle_beta   90.00
_cell.angle_gamma   90.00
#
_symmetry.space_group_name_H-M   'P 1'
#
loop_
_entity.id
_entity.type
_entity.pdbx_description
1 polymer ?
#
loop_
_entity_poly.entity_id
_entity_poly.type
_entity_poly.pdbx_seq_one_letter_code
_entity_poly.pdbx_strand_id
1 'polypeptide(L)'
;KFWLASPSSVFLALVAMCEPRLGLYIGKAKDVTCPGDHVMWKIILNEAAKASLECVPELSYFKGGQPPWNAEGVWELEDDEVIISITKPDAVGPKTDAKATVKDATHLIYKGTDCKWKEPPPLPDPTMTMKANALRLEAESTLKAQEARKQQADLARQLEELQKFKEEQEALMEAKRLELTRQLELQQEQAQREAEAKQAEHEKRMNELRALQAEREAAERRKVEEEQKRLEMQIVEAEKVAMERARLAAETEVHRVEHERRMEELRGLEAQREAAAQRRAAEEQRLHEQRQAEAARVVEERATQAAEFQAQQAELARRMEELRVLEAERDKATKQRLEEEARQRELAKADAERAAEERAGQAKLAQEQQQELEKKLQLLGELEREREAAENRRREEEQRRKDETLREAALAEEERARLEEEAKRKQEELEQRMEELRRIEVEREDAARRRATEEQFLHEEQKAEVARAAEEQTRAAKAEAQAQQAELQKTMDELRALEEEREEATKRRREEEERLRLEQQAEAARASEERERQAAETLAQQKELEERMQQLHTLERERDEADRKRAEEEQRLREQREAEAARLAEEQMKIAADAQAEQEKLEQRLQELRQMEAEQEANARRRAEEEAKHVKELMELKNSLSTEREELQRQQNEQKEAAEKVAAASAARAAEILAQEAEIANQKLEVEKCRLTDEAERAAKLEELKARQQEVERQREEAEAQRIQEEENRQIQEQNFYLMQEELRGRAEQLQDTETALLQEQRGLTDARGQLAMVQAHVMNMIDKTSGKAEVTTHNLSSMIEPGDDLAEPEEELQGNEDQDVWDMDWSAAVMTTVHDASPVRKAAAAPSEVTPVDIDGPLETADP
;
A
#
# COMPACT_ATOMS: atom_id res chain seq x y z
N LYS A 1 43.51 100.45 37.76
CA LYS A 1 44.24 99.14 37.86
C LYS A 1 43.27 98.11 37.28
N PHE A 2 43.34 97.55 36.08
CA PHE A 2 44.42 97.27 35.13
C PHE A 2 43.78 97.15 33.72
N TRP A 3 44.39 97.79 32.71
CA TRP A 3 44.57 97.43 31.28
C TRP A 3 43.40 96.86 30.44
N LEU A 4 42.92 97.54 29.39
CA LEU A 4 43.45 97.59 28.01
C LEU A 4 43.67 96.20 27.37
N ALA A 5 42.65 95.71 26.65
CA ALA A 5 42.80 94.66 25.64
C ALA A 5 42.58 95.28 24.25
N SER A 6 43.58 95.08 23.39
CA SER A 6 43.78 95.66 22.07
C SER A 6 42.86 95.05 21.01
N PRO A 7 42.31 95.82 20.05
CA PRO A 7 41.70 95.29 18.84
C PRO A 7 42.82 95.00 17.83
N SER A 8 43.52 93.88 18.00
CA SER A 8 44.58 93.47 17.04
C SER A 8 44.55 91.99 16.69
N SER A 9 43.51 91.26 17.12
CA SER A 9 43.33 89.83 16.85
C SER A 9 42.13 89.56 15.93
N VAL A 10 42.00 90.33 14.85
CA VAL A 10 41.00 90.08 13.78
C VAL A 10 41.69 89.90 12.41
N PHE A 11 43.00 90.09 12.31
CA PHE A 11 43.72 90.01 11.03
C PHE A 11 44.51 88.72 10.80
N LEU A 12 44.40 87.72 11.68
CA LEU A 12 45.09 86.42 11.55
C LEU A 12 44.15 85.20 11.48
N ALA A 13 42.83 85.42 11.36
CA ALA A 13 41.82 84.35 11.19
C ALA A 13 41.23 84.29 9.76
N LEU A 14 41.89 84.93 8.79
CA LEU A 14 41.43 85.04 7.39
C LEU A 14 42.38 84.40 6.38
N VAL A 15 43.20 83.46 6.85
CA VAL A 15 43.70 82.35 6.04
C VAL A 15 43.04 81.07 6.56
N ALA A 16 41.71 81.07 6.58
CA ALA A 16 40.96 79.84 6.65
C ALA A 16 41.34 79.06 5.39
N MET A 17 42.11 77.98 5.61
CA MET A 17 42.67 77.12 4.59
C MET A 17 41.56 76.73 3.62
N CYS A 18 41.59 77.34 2.44
CA CYS A 18 40.58 77.15 1.43
C CYS A 18 40.69 75.71 0.93
N GLU A 19 39.70 74.89 1.26
CA GLU A 19 39.49 73.62 0.57
C GLU A 19 39.61 73.83 -0.94
N PRO A 20 40.35 72.96 -1.66
CA PRO A 20 40.49 73.08 -3.10
C PRO A 20 39.09 73.00 -3.73
N ARG A 21 38.75 74.01 -4.52
CA ARG A 21 37.46 74.11 -5.22
C ARG A 21 37.42 73.11 -6.37
N LEU A 22 36.30 72.42 -6.53
CA LEU A 22 36.08 71.60 -7.73
C LEU A 22 36.15 72.49 -8.97
N GLY A 23 36.88 72.05 -10.00
CA GLY A 23 37.09 72.84 -11.22
C GLY A 23 38.42 72.60 -11.91
N LEU A 24 38.65 73.40 -12.95
CA LEU A 24 39.86 73.38 -13.78
C LEU A 24 40.90 74.36 -13.22
N TYR A 25 42.08 73.84 -12.93
CA TYR A 25 43.26 74.56 -12.49
C TYR A 25 44.31 74.52 -13.58
N ILE A 26 44.79 75.69 -14.02
CA ILE A 26 45.85 75.78 -15.04
C ILE A 26 47.09 76.41 -14.43
N GLY A 27 48.17 75.63 -14.34
CA GLY A 27 49.47 76.03 -13.80
C GLY A 27 50.58 75.97 -14.85
N LYS A 28 51.69 76.66 -14.59
CA LYS A 28 52.93 76.50 -15.37
C LYS A 28 54.09 76.16 -14.44
N ALA A 29 54.90 75.17 -14.83
CA ALA A 29 56.12 74.79 -14.14
C ALA A 29 57.29 74.66 -15.14
N LYS A 30 58.53 74.70 -14.66
CA LYS A 30 59.70 74.41 -15.50
C LYS A 30 59.75 72.91 -15.80
N ASP A 31 60.02 72.54 -17.05
CA ASP A 31 60.24 71.15 -17.42
C ASP A 31 61.59 70.69 -16.86
N VAL A 32 61.57 69.72 -15.94
CA VAL A 32 62.79 69.13 -15.37
C VAL A 32 63.46 68.16 -16.34
N THR A 33 62.71 67.64 -17.32
CA THR A 33 63.19 66.67 -18.30
C THR A 33 63.80 67.34 -19.53
N CYS A 34 63.40 68.59 -19.82
CA CYS A 34 63.90 69.39 -20.94
C CYS A 34 64.36 70.77 -20.43
N PRO A 35 65.66 70.92 -20.06
CA PRO A 35 66.18 72.18 -19.53
C PRO A 35 65.95 73.36 -20.48
N GLY A 36 65.14 74.33 -20.06
CA GLY A 36 64.78 75.50 -20.86
C GLY A 36 63.33 75.50 -21.37
N ASP A 37 62.61 74.39 -21.23
CA ASP A 37 61.18 74.30 -21.51
C ASP A 37 60.33 74.56 -20.26
N HIS A 38 59.06 74.89 -20.47
CA HIS A 38 58.03 74.97 -19.43
C HIS A 38 56.90 74.02 -19.79
N VAL A 39 56.28 73.43 -18.77
CA VAL A 39 55.11 72.57 -18.95
C VAL A 39 53.89 73.26 -18.37
N MET A 40 52.81 73.25 -19.15
CA MET A 40 51.50 73.68 -18.70
C MET A 40 50.79 72.49 -18.07
N TRP A 41 50.43 72.63 -16.80
CA TRP A 41 49.62 71.66 -16.06
C TRP A 41 48.16 72.10 -16.12
N LYS A 42 47.26 71.18 -16.48
CA LYS A 42 45.82 71.33 -16.32
C LYS A 42 45.34 70.25 -15.37
N ILE A 43 44.85 70.64 -14.21
CA ILE A 43 44.31 69.74 -13.19
C ILE A 43 42.81 69.98 -13.10
N ILE A 44 42.01 68.94 -13.31
CA ILE A 44 40.54 69.01 -13.18
C ILE A 44 40.16 68.21 -11.94
N LEU A 45 39.63 68.88 -10.92
CA LEU A 45 39.07 68.23 -9.73
C LEU A 45 37.56 68.07 -9.91
N ASN A 46 37.09 66.83 -9.95
CA ASN A 46 35.67 66.47 -10.12
C ASN A 46 35.04 66.02 -8.80
N GLU A 47 33.70 65.96 -8.78
CA GLU A 47 32.92 65.35 -7.69
C GLU A 47 33.33 63.88 -7.47
N ALA A 48 33.20 63.40 -6.22
CA ALA A 48 33.62 62.06 -5.77
C ALA A 48 35.15 61.78 -5.78
N ALA A 49 35.95 62.79 -5.43
CA ALA A 49 37.41 62.69 -5.25
C ALA A 49 38.18 62.27 -6.52
N LYS A 50 37.61 62.40 -7.72
CA LYS A 50 38.29 62.07 -8.99
C LYS A 50 39.04 63.28 -9.53
N ALA A 51 40.27 63.10 -9.99
CA ALA A 51 41.08 64.12 -10.63
C ALA A 51 41.58 63.67 -12.00
N SER A 52 41.67 64.59 -12.96
CA SER A 52 42.41 64.39 -14.20
C SER A 52 43.53 65.42 -14.33
N LEU A 53 44.69 64.96 -14.77
CA LEU A 53 45.93 65.70 -14.90
C LEU A 53 46.35 65.66 -16.37
N GLU A 54 46.40 66.81 -17.04
CA GLU A 54 46.92 66.93 -18.41
C GLU A 54 48.18 67.79 -18.38
N CYS A 55 49.25 67.28 -18.96
CA CYS A 55 50.58 67.87 -18.94
C CYS A 55 50.98 68.20 -20.38
N VAL A 56 51.08 69.49 -20.73
CA VAL A 56 51.34 69.97 -22.10
C VAL A 56 52.62 70.81 -22.15
N PRO A 57 53.71 70.29 -22.72
CA PRO A 57 54.96 71.04 -22.88
C PRO A 57 54.78 72.25 -23.82
N GLU A 58 55.42 73.38 -23.51
CA GLU A 58 55.38 74.57 -24.37
C GLU A 58 56.26 74.40 -25.61
N LEU A 59 57.38 73.68 -25.49
CA LEU A 59 58.18 73.30 -26.64
C LEU A 59 57.50 72.15 -27.38
N SER A 60 57.30 72.33 -28.69
CA SER A 60 56.80 71.27 -29.56
C SER A 60 57.72 70.04 -29.52
N TYR A 61 57.12 68.84 -29.59
CA TYR A 61 57.84 67.57 -29.73
C TYR A 61 58.94 67.60 -30.81
N PHE A 62 58.68 68.28 -31.95
CA PHE A 62 59.64 68.43 -33.04
C PHE A 62 60.85 69.32 -32.73
N LYS A 63 60.79 70.10 -31.64
CA LYS A 63 61.89 70.96 -31.16
C LYS A 63 62.65 70.34 -29.97
N GLY A 64 62.38 69.08 -29.65
CA GLY A 64 62.99 68.38 -28.51
C GLY A 64 62.17 68.45 -27.22
N GLY A 65 60.95 68.99 -27.25
CA GLY A 65 60.02 68.94 -26.12
C GLY A 65 59.44 67.54 -25.92
N GLN A 66 58.86 67.29 -24.75
CA GLN A 66 58.15 66.04 -24.48
C GLN A 66 56.79 65.99 -25.19
N PRO A 67 56.24 64.80 -25.50
CA PRO A 67 54.85 64.70 -25.95
C PRO A 67 53.90 65.03 -24.79
N PRO A 68 52.74 65.66 -25.07
CA PRO A 68 51.73 65.86 -24.04
C PRO A 68 51.18 64.52 -23.55
N TRP A 69 50.89 64.44 -22.25
CA TRP A 69 50.34 63.23 -21.63
C TRP A 69 49.23 63.59 -20.63
N ASN A 70 48.37 62.61 -20.34
CA ASN A 70 47.28 62.73 -19.40
C ASN A 70 47.25 61.55 -18.42
N ALA A 71 46.75 61.81 -17.22
CA ALA A 71 46.52 60.80 -16.20
C ALA A 71 45.21 61.07 -15.46
N GLU A 72 44.54 60.01 -15.01
CA GLU A 72 43.35 60.10 -14.16
C GLU A 72 43.60 59.38 -12.85
N GLY A 73 43.12 59.95 -11.76
CA GLY A 73 43.36 59.47 -10.42
C GLY A 73 42.30 59.89 -9.41
N VAL A 74 42.54 59.52 -8.16
CA VAL A 74 41.81 60.00 -6.98
C VAL A 74 42.65 61.07 -6.31
N TRP A 75 42.05 62.16 -5.85
CA TRP A 75 42.78 63.23 -5.14
C TRP A 75 42.40 63.28 -3.66
N GLU A 76 43.39 63.59 -2.83
CA GLU A 76 43.27 63.78 -1.39
C GLU A 76 44.04 65.05 -0.99
N LEU A 77 43.61 65.72 0.09
CA LEU A 77 44.27 66.91 0.62
C LEU A 77 45.07 66.52 1.88
N GLU A 78 46.39 66.64 1.83
CA GLU A 78 47.30 66.36 2.95
C GLU A 78 48.21 67.58 3.17
N ASP A 79 48.14 68.21 4.35
CA ASP A 79 49.02 69.32 4.77
C ASP A 79 49.24 70.44 3.72
N ASP A 80 48.15 71.00 3.19
CA ASP A 80 48.12 72.03 2.14
C ASP A 80 48.60 71.58 0.74
N GLU A 81 48.90 70.29 0.55
CA GLU A 81 49.22 69.69 -0.74
C GLU A 81 48.04 68.86 -1.28
N VAL A 82 47.71 69.05 -2.56
CA VAL A 82 46.76 68.17 -3.26
C VAL A 82 47.53 66.97 -3.80
N ILE A 83 47.29 65.80 -3.24
CA ILE A 83 47.90 64.55 -3.65
C ILE A 83 46.97 63.86 -4.64
N ILE A 84 47.45 63.63 -5.87
CA ILE A 84 46.70 62.90 -6.90
C ILE A 84 47.29 61.51 -7.05
N SER A 85 46.54 60.50 -6.58
CA SER A 85 46.83 59.08 -6.73
C SER A 85 46.28 58.58 -8.06
N ILE A 86 47.15 58.47 -9.07
CA ILE A 86 46.79 57.98 -10.42
C ILE A 86 46.35 56.51 -10.33
N THR A 87 45.13 56.18 -10.76
CA THR A 87 44.56 54.82 -10.64
C THR A 87 44.53 54.03 -11.95
N LYS A 88 44.70 54.70 -13.10
CA LYS A 88 44.76 54.04 -14.40
C LYS A 88 46.20 53.66 -14.75
N PRO A 89 46.47 52.39 -15.14
CA PRO A 89 47.81 51.91 -15.51
C PRO A 89 48.33 52.51 -16.84
N ASP A 90 47.47 53.18 -17.62
CA ASP A 90 47.78 53.72 -18.95
C ASP A 90 48.43 55.11 -18.91
N ALA A 91 48.96 55.54 -17.76
CA ALA A 91 49.66 56.82 -17.64
C ALA A 91 50.98 56.76 -18.45
N VAL A 92 50.96 57.27 -19.67
CA VAL A 92 52.15 57.43 -20.52
C VAL A 92 52.97 58.60 -19.99
N GLY A 93 53.78 58.33 -18.98
CA GLY A 93 54.68 59.34 -18.41
C GLY A 93 55.82 59.75 -19.36
N PRO A 94 56.61 60.77 -18.98
CA PRO A 94 57.89 61.08 -19.60
C PRO A 94 58.71 59.82 -19.84
N LYS A 95 59.38 59.69 -21.00
CA LYS A 95 60.31 58.59 -21.28
C LYS A 95 61.22 58.35 -20.06
N THR A 96 61.36 57.09 -19.66
CA THR A 96 61.89 56.56 -18.38
C THR A 96 63.35 56.91 -18.01
N ASP A 97 63.98 57.90 -18.64
CA ASP A 97 65.40 58.24 -18.41
C ASP A 97 65.63 59.33 -17.35
N ALA A 98 64.58 59.90 -16.76
CA ALA A 98 64.67 60.82 -15.63
C ALA A 98 64.17 60.14 -14.35
N LYS A 99 65.01 60.13 -13.31
CA LYS A 99 64.79 59.48 -11.99
C LYS A 99 63.53 60.01 -11.27
N ALA A 100 62.34 59.58 -11.67
CA ALA A 100 61.20 59.45 -10.78
C ALA A 100 61.29 58.04 -10.18
N THR A 101 61.66 57.92 -8.90
CA THR A 101 61.64 56.62 -8.21
C THR A 101 60.19 56.18 -8.04
N VAL A 102 59.67 55.45 -9.02
CA VAL A 102 58.40 54.69 -8.93
C VAL A 102 58.67 53.56 -7.94
N LYS A 103 58.23 53.73 -6.69
CA LYS A 103 58.51 52.75 -5.64
C LYS A 103 57.53 51.58 -5.61
N ASP A 104 56.32 51.71 -6.14
CA ASP A 104 55.36 50.62 -6.32
C ASP A 104 54.47 50.96 -7.53
N ALA A 105 54.15 49.97 -8.37
CA ALA A 105 53.69 50.13 -9.75
C ALA A 105 52.28 50.75 -9.96
N THR A 106 51.71 51.44 -8.97
CA THR A 106 50.35 51.98 -9.03
C THR A 106 50.20 53.43 -8.61
N HIS A 107 51.25 54.13 -8.14
CA HIS A 107 51.12 55.52 -7.68
C HIS A 107 52.27 56.43 -8.14
N LEU A 108 51.91 57.47 -8.90
CA LEU A 108 52.80 58.58 -9.28
C LEU A 108 52.54 59.74 -8.31
N ILE A 109 53.52 60.07 -7.47
CA ILE A 109 53.41 61.16 -6.48
C ILE A 109 54.34 62.31 -6.89
N TYR A 110 53.77 63.48 -7.18
CA TYR A 110 54.52 64.71 -7.46
C TYR A 110 54.58 65.58 -6.20
N LYS A 111 55.67 65.51 -5.44
CA LYS A 111 55.89 66.35 -4.23
C LYS A 111 56.73 67.59 -4.56
N GLY A 112 56.36 68.74 -3.99
CA GLY A 112 57.18 69.97 -4.01
C GLY A 112 57.25 70.72 -5.35
N THR A 113 56.28 70.55 -6.26
CA THR A 113 56.23 71.33 -7.51
C THR A 113 55.43 72.62 -7.29
N ASP A 114 56.12 73.76 -7.21
CA ASP A 114 55.50 75.07 -7.06
C ASP A 114 54.76 75.48 -8.36
N CYS A 115 53.44 75.25 -8.39
CA CYS A 115 52.58 75.58 -9.51
C CYS A 115 52.05 77.00 -9.38
N LYS A 116 52.44 77.88 -10.31
CA LYS A 116 51.85 79.22 -10.41
C LYS A 116 50.55 79.14 -11.20
N TRP A 117 49.42 79.21 -10.50
CA TRP A 117 48.08 79.18 -11.09
C TRP A 117 47.81 80.45 -11.89
N LYS A 118 47.43 80.28 -13.16
CA LYS A 118 47.16 81.40 -14.07
C LYS A 118 45.75 81.97 -13.88
N GLU A 119 44.77 81.09 -13.59
CA GLU A 119 43.36 81.43 -13.41
C GLU A 119 42.76 80.53 -12.31
N PRO A 120 42.15 81.09 -11.24
CA PRO A 120 41.36 80.30 -10.30
C PRO A 120 40.02 79.90 -10.94
N PRO A 121 39.41 78.77 -10.52
CA PRO A 121 38.14 78.32 -11.11
C PRO A 121 37.03 79.38 -10.96
N PRO A 122 36.17 79.57 -11.97
CA PRO A 122 35.07 80.54 -11.93
C PRO A 122 34.09 80.17 -10.81
N LEU A 123 33.57 81.19 -10.11
CA LEU A 123 32.55 80.98 -9.07
C LEU A 123 31.31 80.31 -9.70
N PRO A 124 30.78 79.22 -9.12
CA PRO A 124 29.59 78.56 -9.64
C PRO A 124 28.40 79.52 -9.61
N ASP A 125 27.78 79.73 -10.76
CA ASP A 125 26.62 80.59 -10.92
C ASP A 125 25.41 79.96 -10.20
N PRO A 126 24.85 80.58 -9.13
CA PRO A 126 23.84 79.97 -8.26
C PRO A 126 22.51 79.64 -8.97
N THR A 127 22.31 80.15 -10.19
CA THR A 127 21.11 79.90 -10.99
C THR A 127 21.16 78.59 -11.76
N MET A 128 22.34 78.12 -12.16
CA MET A 128 22.50 76.85 -12.90
C MET A 128 22.45 75.63 -11.97
N THR A 129 22.93 75.77 -10.73
CA THR A 129 22.93 74.69 -9.73
C THR A 129 21.53 74.34 -9.25
N MET A 130 20.63 75.31 -9.07
CA MET A 130 19.23 75.01 -8.71
C MET A 130 18.48 74.27 -9.81
N LYS A 131 18.74 74.61 -11.08
CA LYS A 131 18.08 73.98 -12.23
C LYS A 131 18.59 72.55 -12.48
N ALA A 132 19.88 72.32 -12.29
CA ALA A 132 20.47 70.98 -12.35
C ALA A 132 19.98 70.07 -11.21
N ASN A 133 19.87 70.61 -10.00
CA ASN A 133 19.36 69.84 -8.86
C ASN A 133 17.86 69.51 -8.99
N ALA A 134 17.06 70.42 -9.56
CA ALA A 134 15.64 70.15 -9.83
C ALA A 134 15.44 69.02 -10.86
N LEU A 135 16.19 69.04 -11.97
CA LEU A 135 16.13 67.98 -12.98
C LEU A 135 16.61 66.63 -12.45
N ARG A 136 17.62 66.63 -11.58
CA ARG A 136 18.13 65.41 -10.95
C ARG A 136 17.12 64.81 -9.97
N LEU A 137 16.39 65.64 -9.22
CA LEU A 137 15.33 65.20 -8.31
C LEU A 137 14.15 64.59 -9.08
N GLU A 138 13.77 65.17 -10.22
CA GLU A 138 12.74 64.61 -11.11
C GLU A 138 13.17 63.26 -11.70
N ALA A 139 14.42 63.14 -12.16
CA ALA A 139 14.97 61.88 -12.67
C ALA A 139 15.04 60.79 -11.59
N GLU A 140 15.46 61.12 -10.36
CA GLU A 140 15.47 60.16 -9.25
C GLU A 140 14.05 59.73 -8.84
N SER A 141 13.06 60.63 -8.88
CA SER A 141 11.68 60.29 -8.54
C SER A 141 11.02 59.35 -9.56
N THR A 142 11.32 59.53 -10.84
CA THR A 142 10.79 58.68 -11.93
C THR A 142 11.45 57.31 -11.92
N LEU A 143 12.75 57.22 -11.61
CA LEU A 143 13.47 55.95 -11.50
C LEU A 143 12.97 55.13 -10.29
N LYS A 144 12.77 55.78 -9.14
CA LYS A 144 12.14 55.14 -7.96
C LYS A 144 10.71 54.67 -8.23
N ALA A 145 9.92 55.44 -8.97
CA ALA A 145 8.57 55.03 -9.37
C ALA A 145 8.58 53.82 -10.32
N GLN A 146 9.59 53.73 -11.20
CA GLN A 146 9.77 52.60 -12.10
C GLN A 146 10.23 51.34 -11.37
N GLU A 147 11.13 51.48 -10.38
CA GLU A 147 11.55 50.39 -9.50
C GLU A 147 10.40 49.88 -8.64
N ALA A 148 9.59 50.77 -8.05
CA ALA A 148 8.40 50.38 -7.30
C ALA A 148 7.38 49.61 -8.15
N ARG A 149 7.22 49.99 -9.43
CA ARG A 149 6.37 49.24 -10.38
C ARG A 149 6.93 47.87 -10.71
N LYS A 150 8.26 47.72 -10.85
CA LYS A 150 8.90 46.41 -11.06
C LYS A 150 8.71 45.52 -9.84
N GLN A 151 8.95 46.05 -8.63
CA GLN A 151 8.72 45.31 -7.38
C GLN A 151 7.26 44.87 -7.23
N GLN A 152 6.30 45.73 -7.58
CA GLN A 152 4.88 45.35 -7.59
C GLN A 152 4.57 44.26 -8.62
N ALA A 153 5.16 44.31 -9.81
CA ALA A 153 4.98 43.30 -10.85
C ALA A 153 5.60 41.95 -10.46
N ASP A 154 6.77 41.96 -9.83
CA ASP A 154 7.44 40.74 -9.35
C ASP A 154 6.67 40.11 -8.18
N LEU A 155 6.15 40.92 -7.25
CA LEU A 155 5.29 40.44 -6.17
C LEU A 155 3.97 39.84 -6.70
N ALA A 156 3.38 40.44 -7.74
CA ALA A 156 2.19 39.91 -8.40
C ALA A 156 2.47 38.56 -9.07
N ARG A 157 3.64 38.38 -9.71
CA ARG A 157 4.06 37.09 -10.27
C ARG A 157 4.23 36.02 -9.20
N GLN A 158 4.86 36.37 -8.07
CA GLN A 158 5.01 35.44 -6.94
C GLN A 158 3.65 35.00 -6.37
N LEU A 159 2.68 35.91 -6.29
CA LEU A 159 1.32 35.57 -5.87
C LEU A 159 0.61 34.64 -6.89
N GLU A 160 0.79 34.87 -8.19
CA GLU A 160 0.24 34.01 -9.23
C GLU A 160 0.88 32.60 -9.23
N GLU A 161 2.20 32.51 -9.00
CA GLU A 161 2.90 31.23 -8.84
C GLU A 161 2.44 30.47 -7.59
N LEU A 162 2.24 31.16 -6.45
CA LEU A 162 1.67 30.57 -5.24
C LEU A 162 0.22 30.09 -5.43
N GLN A 163 -0.58 30.81 -6.22
CA GLN A 163 -1.93 30.39 -6.57
C GLN A 163 -1.91 29.12 -7.44
N LYS A 164 -1.07 29.09 -8.49
CA LYS A 164 -0.90 27.88 -9.31
C LYS A 164 -0.44 26.68 -8.50
N PHE A 165 0.51 26.86 -7.58
CA PHE A 165 0.96 25.79 -6.70
C PHE A 165 -0.16 25.26 -5.79
N LYS A 166 -1.04 26.14 -5.29
CA LYS A 166 -2.21 25.72 -4.51
C LYS A 166 -3.24 24.98 -5.35
N GLU A 167 -3.53 25.46 -6.56
CA GLU A 167 -4.44 24.78 -7.50
C GLU A 167 -3.90 23.40 -7.89
N GLU A 168 -2.59 23.27 -8.12
CA GLU A 168 -1.93 21.98 -8.38
C GLU A 168 -2.01 21.03 -7.18
N GLN A 169 -1.83 21.54 -5.95
CA GLN A 169 -2.00 20.75 -4.72
C GLN A 169 -3.46 20.29 -4.53
N GLU A 170 -4.43 21.17 -4.78
CA GLU A 170 -5.85 20.83 -4.70
C GLU A 170 -6.23 19.79 -5.76
N ALA A 171 -5.77 19.97 -7.00
CA ALA A 171 -5.98 19.01 -8.08
C ALA A 171 -5.34 17.64 -7.77
N LEU A 172 -4.15 17.62 -7.15
CA LEU A 172 -3.50 16.38 -6.70
C LEU A 172 -4.31 15.67 -5.61
N MET A 173 -4.83 16.43 -4.64
CA MET A 173 -5.66 15.88 -3.56
C MET A 173 -7.02 15.39 -4.07
N GLU A 174 -7.62 16.07 -5.04
CA GLU A 174 -8.84 15.64 -5.70
C GLU A 174 -8.61 14.37 -6.54
N ALA A 175 -7.50 14.29 -7.28
CA ALA A 175 -7.10 13.08 -7.99
C ALA A 175 -6.92 11.88 -7.05
N LYS A 176 -6.25 12.07 -5.90
CA LYS A 176 -6.12 11.03 -4.86
C LYS A 176 -7.45 10.63 -4.25
N ARG A 177 -8.38 11.57 -4.06
CA ARG A 177 -9.75 11.26 -3.59
C ARG A 177 -10.51 10.42 -4.61
N LEU A 178 -10.42 10.77 -5.89
CA LEU A 178 -11.07 10.03 -6.98
C LEU A 178 -10.49 8.62 -7.12
N GLU A 179 -9.18 8.46 -6.98
CA GLU A 179 -8.51 7.16 -6.98
C GLU A 179 -8.96 6.30 -5.79
N LEU A 180 -9.03 6.88 -4.58
CA LEU A 180 -9.53 6.19 -3.40
C LEU A 180 -11.00 5.75 -3.55
N THR A 181 -11.86 6.61 -4.15
CA THR A 181 -13.24 6.21 -4.44
C THR A 181 -13.31 5.08 -5.46
N ARG A 182 -12.45 5.06 -6.49
CA ARG A 182 -12.38 3.94 -7.44
C ARG A 182 -11.93 2.64 -6.77
N GLN A 183 -10.98 2.71 -5.84
CA GLN A 183 -10.55 1.54 -5.06
C GLN A 183 -11.69 1.00 -4.19
N LEU A 184 -12.44 1.88 -3.53
CA LEU A 184 -13.63 1.48 -2.76
C LEU A 184 -14.72 0.87 -3.64
N GLU A 185 -14.99 1.44 -4.82
CA GLU A 185 -15.93 0.87 -5.78
C GLU A 185 -15.49 -0.52 -6.26
N LEU A 186 -14.19 -0.69 -6.56
CA LEU A 186 -13.63 -1.99 -6.94
C LEU A 186 -13.77 -3.03 -5.83
N GLN A 187 -13.48 -2.65 -4.58
CA GLN A 187 -13.65 -3.53 -3.42
C GLN A 187 -15.12 -3.88 -3.19
N GLN A 188 -16.04 -2.94 -3.38
CA GLN A 188 -17.47 -3.21 -3.30
C GLN A 188 -17.94 -4.16 -4.40
N GLU A 189 -17.44 -3.99 -5.63
CA GLU A 189 -17.76 -4.89 -6.74
C GLU A 189 -17.21 -6.31 -6.48
N GLN A 190 -15.98 -6.43 -5.98
CA GLN A 190 -15.41 -7.72 -5.58
C GLN A 190 -16.24 -8.39 -4.48
N ALA A 191 -16.59 -7.66 -3.42
CA ALA A 191 -17.44 -8.16 -2.34
C ALA A 191 -18.84 -8.58 -2.84
N GLN A 192 -19.41 -7.86 -3.81
CA GLN A 192 -20.68 -8.23 -4.44
C GLN A 192 -20.54 -9.52 -5.25
N ARG A 193 -19.49 -9.67 -6.07
CA ARG A 193 -19.23 -10.91 -6.82
C ARG A 193 -19.01 -12.10 -5.91
N GLU A 194 -18.30 -11.93 -4.80
CA GLU A 194 -18.14 -12.99 -3.80
C GLU A 194 -19.45 -13.35 -3.12
N ALA A 195 -20.29 -12.35 -2.79
CA ALA A 195 -21.61 -12.59 -2.21
C ALA A 195 -22.52 -13.36 -3.19
N GLU A 196 -22.50 -13.00 -4.47
CA GLU A 196 -23.22 -13.71 -5.54
C GLU A 196 -22.68 -15.13 -5.74
N ALA A 197 -21.36 -15.33 -5.70
CA ALA A 197 -20.74 -16.66 -5.78
C ALA A 197 -21.16 -17.54 -4.58
N LYS A 198 -21.11 -17.00 -3.36
CA LYS A 198 -21.57 -17.69 -2.13
C LYS A 198 -23.06 -18.01 -2.18
N GLN A 199 -23.89 -17.12 -2.75
CA GLN A 199 -25.31 -17.40 -2.96
C GLN A 199 -25.52 -18.51 -3.99
N ALA A 200 -24.77 -18.51 -5.10
CA ALA A 200 -24.85 -19.56 -6.11
C ALA A 200 -24.39 -20.91 -5.55
N GLU A 201 -23.33 -20.95 -4.73
CA GLU A 201 -22.90 -22.16 -4.03
C GLU A 201 -23.93 -22.65 -3.02
N HIS A 202 -24.52 -21.75 -2.24
CA HIS A 202 -25.60 -22.10 -1.32
C HIS A 202 -26.80 -22.67 -2.08
N GLU A 203 -27.17 -22.10 -3.23
CA GLU A 203 -28.24 -22.62 -4.09
C GLU A 203 -27.89 -24.01 -4.66
N LYS A 204 -26.65 -24.22 -5.12
CA LYS A 204 -26.17 -25.55 -5.54
C LYS A 204 -26.29 -26.56 -4.40
N ARG A 205 -25.81 -26.22 -3.20
CA ARG A 205 -25.90 -27.07 -2.01
C ARG A 205 -27.34 -27.37 -1.61
N MET A 206 -28.25 -26.39 -1.72
CA MET A 206 -29.68 -26.61 -1.48
C MET A 206 -30.31 -27.53 -2.53
N ASN A 207 -29.90 -27.42 -3.79
CA ASN A 207 -30.37 -28.30 -4.85
C ASN A 207 -29.81 -29.72 -4.72
N GLU A 208 -28.56 -29.88 -4.29
CA GLU A 208 -27.96 -31.17 -3.93
C GLU A 208 -28.68 -31.81 -2.74
N LEU A 209 -28.97 -31.05 -1.68
CA LEU A 209 -29.75 -31.54 -0.54
C LEU A 209 -31.15 -31.99 -0.96
N ARG A 210 -31.80 -31.24 -1.87
CA ARG A 210 -33.09 -31.64 -2.45
C ARG A 210 -32.97 -32.90 -3.31
N ALA A 211 -31.89 -33.06 -4.07
CA ALA A 211 -31.63 -34.25 -4.86
C ALA A 211 -31.40 -35.48 -3.98
N LEU A 212 -30.61 -35.35 -2.91
CA LEU A 212 -30.38 -36.40 -1.91
C LEU A 212 -31.67 -36.76 -1.17
N GLN A 213 -32.54 -35.79 -0.86
CA GLN A 213 -33.85 -36.06 -0.30
C GLN A 213 -34.75 -36.83 -1.28
N ALA A 214 -34.79 -36.42 -2.56
CA ALA A 214 -35.55 -37.12 -3.58
C ALA A 214 -35.04 -38.55 -3.80
N GLU A 215 -33.72 -38.77 -3.73
CA GLU A 215 -33.12 -40.10 -3.82
C GLU A 215 -33.45 -40.97 -2.60
N ARG A 216 -33.43 -40.40 -1.38
CA ARG A 216 -33.89 -41.09 -0.17
C ARG A 216 -35.36 -41.48 -0.26
N GLU A 217 -36.24 -40.57 -0.70
CA GLU A 217 -37.66 -40.86 -0.92
C GLU A 217 -37.85 -41.94 -2.00
N ALA A 218 -37.06 -41.92 -3.07
CA ALA A 218 -37.09 -42.95 -4.11
C ALA A 218 -36.62 -44.31 -3.59
N ALA A 219 -35.56 -44.34 -2.76
CA ALA A 219 -35.06 -45.55 -2.13
C ALA A 219 -36.07 -46.12 -1.12
N GLU A 220 -36.77 -45.27 -0.35
CA GLU A 220 -37.85 -45.69 0.53
C GLU A 220 -39.03 -46.26 -0.24
N ARG A 221 -39.42 -45.64 -1.37
CA ARG A 221 -40.47 -46.21 -2.25
C ARG A 221 -40.06 -47.58 -2.80
N ARG A 222 -38.79 -47.76 -3.21
CA ARG A 222 -38.28 -49.07 -3.64
C ARG A 222 -38.33 -50.09 -2.52
N LYS A 223 -37.94 -49.74 -1.29
CA LYS A 223 -38.06 -50.62 -0.12
C LYS A 223 -39.51 -51.01 0.16
N VAL A 224 -40.45 -50.08 0.09
CA VAL A 224 -41.88 -50.35 0.25
C VAL A 224 -42.40 -51.25 -0.86
N GLU A 225 -42.00 -51.04 -2.12
CA GLU A 225 -42.36 -51.91 -3.24
C GLU A 225 -41.76 -53.33 -3.09
N GLU A 226 -40.52 -53.45 -2.62
CA GLU A 226 -39.88 -54.72 -2.32
C GLU A 226 -40.56 -55.46 -1.17
N GLU A 227 -40.93 -54.75 -0.10
CA GLU A 227 -41.70 -55.30 1.02
C GLU A 227 -43.11 -55.74 0.57
N GLN A 228 -43.76 -54.97 -0.30
CA GLN A 228 -45.03 -55.36 -0.91
C GLN A 228 -44.89 -56.63 -1.76
N LYS A 229 -43.88 -56.71 -2.63
CA LYS A 229 -43.60 -57.93 -3.41
C LYS A 229 -43.28 -59.13 -2.52
N ARG A 230 -42.56 -58.91 -1.41
CA ARG A 230 -42.25 -59.96 -0.43
C ARG A 230 -43.52 -60.45 0.28
N LEU A 231 -44.42 -59.54 0.65
CA LEU A 231 -45.71 -59.89 1.24
C LEU A 231 -46.61 -60.62 0.24
N GLU A 232 -46.66 -60.18 -1.02
CA GLU A 232 -47.39 -60.89 -2.09
C GLU A 232 -46.84 -62.30 -2.30
N MET A 233 -45.51 -62.47 -2.32
CA MET A 233 -44.86 -63.77 -2.40
C MET A 233 -45.20 -64.66 -1.20
N GLN A 234 -45.18 -64.11 0.01
CA GLN A 234 -45.60 -64.82 1.23
C GLN A 234 -47.08 -65.22 1.21
N ILE A 235 -47.96 -64.42 0.63
CA ILE A 235 -49.38 -64.76 0.45
C ILE A 235 -49.51 -65.93 -0.53
N VAL A 236 -48.81 -65.89 -1.66
CA VAL A 236 -48.82 -66.99 -2.65
C VAL A 236 -48.24 -68.28 -2.05
N GLU A 237 -47.17 -68.19 -1.25
CA GLU A 237 -46.61 -69.34 -0.53
C GLU A 237 -47.58 -69.87 0.53
N ALA A 238 -48.23 -69.00 1.30
CA ALA A 238 -49.24 -69.38 2.26
C ALA A 238 -50.44 -70.08 1.59
N GLU A 239 -50.86 -69.62 0.41
CA GLU A 239 -51.90 -70.27 -0.40
C GLU A 239 -51.45 -71.64 -0.91
N LYS A 240 -50.20 -71.79 -1.38
CA LYS A 240 -49.64 -73.09 -1.77
C LYS A 240 -49.59 -74.06 -0.59
N VAL A 241 -49.12 -73.61 0.57
CA VAL A 241 -49.08 -74.41 1.80
C VAL A 241 -50.50 -74.76 2.27
N ALA A 242 -51.47 -73.86 2.14
CA ALA A 242 -52.86 -74.15 2.44
C ALA A 242 -53.45 -75.21 1.48
N MET A 243 -53.11 -75.15 0.20
CA MET A 243 -53.50 -76.15 -0.81
C MET A 243 -52.85 -77.52 -0.52
N GLU A 244 -51.57 -77.56 -0.17
CA GLU A 244 -50.89 -78.80 0.21
C GLU A 244 -51.42 -79.37 1.53
N ARG A 245 -51.74 -78.52 2.51
CA ARG A 245 -52.40 -78.96 3.75
C ARG A 245 -53.80 -79.51 3.49
N ALA A 246 -54.56 -78.93 2.56
CA ALA A 246 -55.85 -79.47 2.16
C ALA A 246 -55.72 -80.83 1.46
N ARG A 247 -54.66 -81.01 0.64
CA ARG A 247 -54.35 -82.29 0.00
C ARG A 247 -53.89 -83.35 1.01
N LEU A 248 -53.00 -83.00 1.94
CA LEU A 248 -52.54 -83.90 3.00
C LEU A 248 -53.67 -84.25 3.98
N ALA A 249 -54.57 -83.32 4.28
CA ALA A 249 -55.76 -83.61 5.08
C ALA A 249 -56.64 -84.68 4.41
N ALA A 250 -56.83 -84.60 3.09
CA ALA A 250 -57.53 -85.62 2.31
C ALA A 250 -56.80 -86.98 2.29
N GLU A 251 -55.46 -86.99 2.29
CA GLU A 251 -54.65 -88.21 2.37
C GLU A 251 -54.67 -88.83 3.80
N THR A 252 -54.75 -88.01 4.85
CA THR A 252 -54.85 -88.49 6.25
C THR A 252 -56.23 -89.07 6.60
N GLU A 253 -57.30 -88.65 5.93
CA GLU A 253 -58.63 -89.25 6.05
C GLU A 253 -58.64 -90.70 5.53
N VAL A 254 -57.77 -91.03 4.55
CA VAL A 254 -57.61 -92.38 3.98
C VAL A 254 -56.78 -93.28 4.93
N HIS A 255 -55.72 -92.75 5.55
CA HIS A 255 -54.89 -93.53 6.48
C HIS A 255 -55.52 -93.74 7.87
N ARG A 256 -56.46 -92.88 8.30
CA ARG A 256 -57.20 -93.08 9.56
C ARG A 256 -58.03 -94.38 9.55
N VAL A 257 -58.55 -94.76 8.39
CA VAL A 257 -59.31 -96.01 8.19
C VAL A 257 -58.40 -97.25 8.18
N GLU A 258 -57.12 -97.11 7.83
CA GLU A 258 -56.15 -98.21 7.82
C GLU A 258 -55.45 -98.42 9.17
N HIS A 259 -55.29 -97.36 9.97
CA HIS A 259 -54.65 -97.43 11.29
C HIS A 259 -55.57 -98.03 12.37
N GLU A 260 -56.89 -97.85 12.28
CA GLU A 260 -57.85 -98.52 13.17
C GLU A 260 -57.81 -100.06 13.00
N ARG A 261 -57.40 -100.57 11.83
CA ARG A 261 -57.31 -102.00 11.54
C ARG A 261 -56.02 -102.67 12.04
N ARG A 262 -54.96 -101.90 12.34
CA ARG A 262 -53.66 -102.42 12.84
C ARG A 262 -53.50 -102.34 14.36
N MET A 263 -54.37 -101.62 15.05
CA MET A 263 -54.31 -101.45 16.52
C MET A 263 -54.88 -102.64 17.31
N GLU A 264 -55.52 -103.61 16.66
CA GLU A 264 -55.98 -104.86 17.29
C GLU A 264 -54.90 -105.95 17.38
N GLU A 265 -53.82 -105.89 16.59
CA GLU A 265 -52.78 -106.94 16.55
C GLU A 265 -51.58 -106.71 17.50
N LEU A 266 -51.48 -105.54 18.16
CA LEU A 266 -50.32 -105.18 18.99
C LEU A 266 -50.53 -105.21 20.51
N ARG A 267 -51.60 -105.86 21.00
CA ARG A 267 -51.79 -106.11 22.45
C ARG A 267 -50.95 -107.25 23.04
N GLY A 268 -50.07 -107.88 22.25
CA GLY A 268 -49.21 -109.00 22.70
C GLY A 268 -47.75 -108.63 23.05
N LEU A 269 -47.30 -107.38 22.84
CA LEU A 269 -45.89 -106.97 23.00
C LEU A 269 -45.64 -105.98 24.16
N GLU A 270 -46.58 -105.84 25.10
CA GLU A 270 -46.48 -104.87 26.19
C GLU A 270 -45.52 -105.28 27.32
N ALA A 271 -45.20 -106.58 27.46
CA ALA A 271 -44.29 -107.05 28.52
C ALA A 271 -42.79 -106.80 28.25
N GLN A 272 -42.36 -106.55 27.01
CA GLN A 272 -40.98 -106.13 26.71
C GLN A 272 -40.80 -104.60 26.71
N ARG A 273 -41.90 -103.83 26.63
CA ARG A 273 -41.89 -102.36 26.67
C ARG A 273 -41.75 -101.81 28.08
N GLU A 274 -42.22 -102.52 29.10
CA GLU A 274 -42.09 -102.08 30.50
C GLU A 274 -40.62 -102.11 30.99
N ALA A 275 -39.81 -103.08 30.54
CA ALA A 275 -38.37 -103.12 30.87
C ALA A 275 -37.56 -102.04 30.12
N ALA A 276 -37.96 -101.68 28.89
CA ALA A 276 -37.38 -100.56 28.15
C ALA A 276 -37.84 -99.19 28.69
N ALA A 277 -39.06 -99.09 29.18
CA ALA A 277 -39.61 -97.89 29.82
C ALA A 277 -38.90 -97.56 31.14
N GLN A 278 -38.53 -98.56 31.94
CA GLN A 278 -37.76 -98.34 33.17
C GLN A 278 -36.33 -97.85 32.93
N ARG A 279 -35.68 -98.28 31.83
CA ARG A 279 -34.36 -97.74 31.43
C ARG A 279 -34.45 -96.32 30.87
N ARG A 280 -35.49 -96.02 30.08
CA ARG A 280 -35.77 -94.66 29.58
C ARG A 280 -36.14 -93.70 30.71
N ALA A 281 -36.91 -94.14 31.70
CA ALA A 281 -37.24 -93.31 32.87
C ALA A 281 -35.99 -92.96 33.70
N ALA A 282 -35.04 -93.88 33.84
CA ALA A 282 -33.77 -93.62 34.53
C ALA A 282 -32.82 -92.71 33.72
N GLU A 283 -32.77 -92.85 32.39
CA GLU A 283 -32.04 -91.92 31.52
C GLU A 283 -32.70 -90.53 31.49
N GLU A 284 -34.03 -90.46 31.43
CA GLU A 284 -34.78 -89.20 31.47
C GLU A 284 -34.60 -88.48 32.81
N GLN A 285 -34.48 -89.19 33.93
CA GLN A 285 -34.14 -88.59 35.22
C GLN A 285 -32.72 -88.01 35.22
N ARG A 286 -31.73 -88.70 34.65
CA ARG A 286 -30.36 -88.16 34.51
C ARG A 286 -30.29 -86.98 33.55
N LEU A 287 -31.05 -87.02 32.45
CA LEU A 287 -31.17 -85.92 31.50
C LEU A 287 -31.93 -84.74 32.11
N HIS A 288 -32.89 -85.00 32.99
CA HIS A 288 -33.60 -83.95 33.72
C HIS A 288 -32.71 -83.29 34.77
N GLU A 289 -31.90 -84.07 35.50
CA GLU A 289 -30.89 -83.56 36.42
C GLU A 289 -29.79 -82.77 35.69
N GLN A 290 -29.32 -83.26 34.53
CA GLN A 290 -28.39 -82.51 33.67
C GLN A 290 -29.01 -81.22 33.14
N ARG A 291 -30.28 -81.24 32.68
CA ARG A 291 -30.99 -80.03 32.25
C ARG A 291 -31.26 -79.07 33.41
N GLN A 292 -31.47 -79.56 34.62
CA GLN A 292 -31.61 -78.71 35.81
C GLN A 292 -30.25 -78.10 36.21
N ALA A 293 -29.16 -78.86 36.10
CA ALA A 293 -27.80 -78.35 36.33
C ALA A 293 -27.37 -77.34 35.26
N GLU A 294 -27.67 -77.60 33.98
CA GLU A 294 -27.44 -76.65 32.88
C GLU A 294 -28.35 -75.44 33.00
N ALA A 295 -29.63 -75.60 33.35
CA ALA A 295 -30.51 -74.47 33.62
C ALA A 295 -30.02 -73.64 34.80
N ALA A 296 -29.47 -74.26 35.86
CA ALA A 296 -28.86 -73.55 36.97
C ALA A 296 -27.61 -72.76 36.53
N ARG A 297 -26.74 -73.36 35.69
CA ARG A 297 -25.58 -72.65 35.11
C ARG A 297 -25.98 -71.51 34.20
N VAL A 298 -26.99 -71.69 33.34
CA VAL A 298 -27.52 -70.63 32.47
C VAL A 298 -28.18 -69.52 33.29
N VAL A 299 -28.81 -69.84 34.43
CA VAL A 299 -29.35 -68.83 35.35
C VAL A 299 -28.22 -68.08 36.07
N GLU A 300 -27.14 -68.74 36.45
CA GLU A 300 -25.96 -68.11 37.07
C GLU A 300 -25.18 -67.25 36.05
N GLU A 301 -25.02 -67.72 34.81
CA GLU A 301 -24.47 -66.95 33.68
C GLU A 301 -25.35 -65.75 33.33
N ARG A 302 -26.68 -65.91 33.33
CA ARG A 302 -27.59 -64.77 33.13
C ARG A 302 -27.59 -63.81 34.32
N ALA A 303 -27.38 -64.29 35.53
CA ALA A 303 -27.26 -63.44 36.71
C ALA A 303 -25.94 -62.65 36.70
N THR A 304 -24.83 -63.25 36.26
CA THR A 304 -23.55 -62.56 36.09
C THR A 304 -23.60 -61.57 34.92
N GLN A 305 -24.16 -61.94 33.77
CA GLN A 305 -24.40 -61.02 32.65
C GLN A 305 -25.35 -59.88 33.01
N ALA A 306 -26.40 -60.14 33.80
CA ALA A 306 -27.30 -59.10 34.31
C ALA A 306 -26.60 -58.18 35.31
N ALA A 307 -25.72 -58.71 36.16
CA ALA A 307 -24.91 -57.93 37.09
C ALA A 307 -23.87 -57.07 36.35
N GLU A 308 -23.22 -57.60 35.32
CA GLU A 308 -22.30 -56.87 34.45
C GLU A 308 -23.03 -55.78 33.65
N PHE A 309 -24.22 -56.08 33.11
CA PHE A 309 -25.04 -55.08 32.43
C PHE A 309 -25.51 -53.97 33.38
N GLN A 310 -25.89 -54.32 34.61
CA GLN A 310 -26.22 -53.32 35.64
C GLN A 310 -24.99 -52.51 36.08
N ALA A 311 -23.81 -53.12 36.15
CA ALA A 311 -22.56 -52.42 36.43
C ALA A 311 -22.19 -51.46 35.30
N GLN A 312 -22.33 -51.88 34.04
CA GLN A 312 -22.14 -51.03 32.86
C GLN A 312 -23.16 -49.89 32.80
N GLN A 313 -24.43 -50.14 33.15
CA GLN A 313 -25.42 -49.07 33.27
C GLN A 313 -25.10 -48.09 34.40
N ALA A 314 -24.60 -48.58 35.54
CA ALA A 314 -24.18 -47.73 36.64
C ALA A 314 -22.93 -46.90 36.30
N GLU A 315 -21.98 -47.47 35.55
CA GLU A 315 -20.81 -46.76 35.06
C GLU A 315 -21.20 -45.70 34.00
N LEU A 316 -22.10 -46.04 33.08
CA LEU A 316 -22.63 -45.09 32.10
C LEU A 316 -23.41 -43.96 32.77
N ALA A 317 -24.17 -44.25 33.82
CA ALA A 317 -24.84 -43.23 34.63
C ALA A 317 -23.84 -42.32 35.36
N ARG A 318 -22.72 -42.85 35.88
CA ARG A 318 -21.64 -42.04 36.46
C ARG A 318 -20.97 -41.16 35.41
N ARG A 319 -20.65 -41.69 34.24
CA ARG A 319 -20.07 -40.91 33.13
C ARG A 319 -21.01 -39.82 32.63
N MET A 320 -22.32 -40.09 32.56
CA MET A 320 -23.29 -39.04 32.20
C MET A 320 -23.40 -37.95 33.26
N GLU A 321 -23.28 -38.29 34.54
CA GLU A 321 -23.29 -37.29 35.62
C GLU A 321 -22.00 -36.48 35.65
N GLU A 322 -20.84 -37.10 35.41
CA GLU A 322 -19.55 -36.40 35.21
C GLU A 322 -19.61 -35.45 34.02
N LEU A 323 -20.20 -35.86 32.89
CA LEU A 323 -20.41 -34.98 31.74
C LEU A 323 -21.34 -33.81 32.08
N ARG A 324 -22.40 -34.00 32.87
CA ARG A 324 -23.26 -32.90 33.33
C ARG A 324 -22.54 -31.92 34.23
N VAL A 325 -21.66 -32.40 35.11
CA VAL A 325 -20.84 -31.53 35.97
C VAL A 325 -19.86 -30.72 35.11
N LEU A 326 -19.20 -31.36 34.14
CA LEU A 326 -18.29 -30.67 33.20
C LEU A 326 -19.03 -29.69 32.28
N GLU A 327 -20.24 -30.01 31.84
CA GLU A 327 -21.11 -29.08 31.09
C GLU A 327 -21.53 -27.89 31.96
N ALA A 328 -21.90 -28.12 33.22
CA ALA A 328 -22.23 -27.04 34.15
C ALA A 328 -21.02 -26.15 34.47
N GLU A 329 -19.82 -26.72 34.56
CA GLU A 329 -18.57 -25.96 34.72
C GLU A 329 -18.22 -25.18 33.45
N ARG A 330 -18.42 -25.77 32.26
CA ARG A 330 -18.26 -25.08 30.98
C ARG A 330 -19.24 -23.92 30.86
N ASP A 331 -20.50 -24.12 31.23
CA ASP A 331 -21.54 -23.09 31.18
C ASP A 331 -21.30 -21.98 32.21
N LYS A 332 -20.71 -22.32 33.36
CA LYS A 332 -20.27 -21.33 34.35
C LYS A 332 -19.07 -20.53 33.82
N ALA A 333 -18.12 -21.17 33.15
CA ALA A 333 -16.96 -20.51 32.55
C ALA A 333 -17.36 -19.62 31.35
N THR A 334 -18.29 -20.05 30.50
CA THR A 334 -18.81 -19.23 29.39
C THR A 334 -19.62 -18.06 29.92
N LYS A 335 -20.42 -18.24 30.99
CA LYS A 335 -21.13 -17.15 31.64
C LYS A 335 -20.17 -16.12 32.26
N GLN A 336 -19.09 -16.57 32.91
CA GLN A 336 -18.07 -15.66 33.44
C GLN A 336 -17.33 -14.90 32.34
N ARG A 337 -16.99 -15.56 31.21
CA ARG A 337 -16.41 -14.88 30.04
C ARG A 337 -17.36 -13.86 29.43
N LEU A 338 -18.66 -14.20 29.30
CA LEU A 338 -19.67 -13.26 28.79
C LEU A 338 -19.90 -12.08 29.73
N GLU A 339 -19.86 -12.28 31.05
CA GLU A 339 -19.94 -11.19 32.04
C GLU A 339 -18.69 -10.30 32.02
N GLU A 340 -17.51 -10.88 31.82
CA GLU A 340 -16.25 -10.15 31.69
C GLU A 340 -16.17 -9.37 30.36
N GLU A 341 -16.58 -9.98 29.25
CA GLU A 341 -16.74 -9.31 27.95
C GLU A 341 -17.79 -8.20 28.01
N ALA A 342 -18.89 -8.40 28.74
CA ALA A 342 -19.89 -7.35 28.95
C ALA A 342 -19.32 -6.17 29.75
N ARG A 343 -18.52 -6.43 30.79
CA ARG A 343 -17.80 -5.38 31.54
C ARG A 343 -16.75 -4.66 30.69
N GLN A 344 -16.02 -5.39 29.85
CA GLN A 344 -15.07 -4.80 28.92
C GLN A 344 -15.77 -3.95 27.85
N ARG A 345 -16.93 -4.39 27.36
CA ARG A 345 -17.77 -3.61 26.44
C ARG A 345 -18.35 -2.37 27.10
N GLU A 346 -18.78 -2.43 28.37
CA GLU A 346 -19.22 -1.23 29.10
C GLU A 346 -18.09 -0.25 29.36
N LEU A 347 -16.89 -0.73 29.72
CA LEU A 347 -15.70 0.12 29.86
C LEU A 347 -15.32 0.75 28.52
N ALA A 348 -15.26 -0.04 27.45
CA ALA A 348 -14.98 0.46 26.11
C ALA A 348 -16.04 1.45 25.62
N LYS A 349 -17.32 1.25 26.00
CA LYS A 349 -18.41 2.19 25.70
C LYS A 349 -18.26 3.48 26.50
N ALA A 350 -17.90 3.41 27.78
CA ALA A 350 -17.65 4.59 28.61
C ALA A 350 -16.43 5.39 28.12
N ASP A 351 -15.37 4.72 27.69
CA ASP A 351 -14.19 5.37 27.11
C ASP A 351 -14.48 5.94 25.71
N ALA A 352 -15.31 5.25 24.91
CA ALA A 352 -15.80 5.77 23.64
C ALA A 352 -16.73 6.97 23.82
N GLU A 353 -17.57 7.00 24.85
CA GLU A 353 -18.43 8.14 25.18
C GLU A 353 -17.60 9.34 25.64
N ARG A 354 -16.57 9.16 26.48
CA ARG A 354 -15.63 10.24 26.84
C ARG A 354 -14.84 10.74 25.64
N ALA A 355 -14.33 9.83 24.80
CA ALA A 355 -13.65 10.22 23.57
C ALA A 355 -14.59 10.92 22.58
N ALA A 356 -15.87 10.56 22.54
CA ALA A 356 -16.89 11.23 21.73
C ALA A 356 -17.23 12.61 22.29
N GLU A 357 -17.29 12.79 23.61
CA GLU A 357 -17.47 14.10 24.27
C GLU A 357 -16.27 15.02 24.05
N GLU A 358 -15.04 14.50 24.15
CA GLU A 358 -13.82 15.24 23.83
C GLU A 358 -13.75 15.62 22.35
N ARG A 359 -14.09 14.69 21.44
CA ARG A 359 -14.21 14.99 20.00
C ARG A 359 -15.33 15.97 19.71
N ALA A 360 -16.45 15.93 20.42
CA ALA A 360 -17.54 16.90 20.27
C ALA A 360 -17.14 18.27 20.81
N GLY A 361 -16.35 18.34 21.89
CA GLY A 361 -15.74 19.56 22.41
C GLY A 361 -14.75 20.16 21.42
N GLN A 362 -13.84 19.34 20.87
CA GLN A 362 -12.90 19.75 19.84
C GLN A 362 -13.60 20.14 18.53
N ALA A 363 -14.67 19.43 18.14
CA ALA A 363 -15.47 19.76 16.98
C ALA A 363 -16.23 21.08 17.16
N LYS A 364 -16.74 21.38 18.35
CA LYS A 364 -17.34 22.70 18.64
C LYS A 364 -16.31 23.81 18.59
N LEU A 365 -15.12 23.61 19.16
CA LEU A 365 -14.02 24.58 19.09
C LEU A 365 -13.56 24.79 17.62
N ALA A 366 -13.44 23.70 16.86
CA ALA A 366 -13.11 23.74 15.44
C ALA A 366 -14.23 24.40 14.61
N GLN A 367 -15.50 24.19 14.97
CA GLN A 367 -16.65 24.82 14.33
C GLN A 367 -16.70 26.32 14.65
N GLU A 368 -16.37 26.74 15.87
CA GLU A 368 -16.24 28.16 16.23
C GLU A 368 -15.07 28.82 15.49
N GLN A 369 -13.92 28.14 15.39
CA GLN A 369 -12.79 28.59 14.58
C GLN A 369 -13.13 28.63 13.08
N GLN A 370 -13.89 27.66 12.57
CA GLN A 370 -14.39 27.67 11.20
C GLN A 370 -15.39 28.79 10.97
N GLN A 371 -16.31 29.06 11.89
CA GLN A 371 -17.23 30.20 11.78
C GLN A 371 -16.50 31.54 11.84
N GLU A 372 -15.43 31.64 12.63
CA GLU A 372 -14.58 32.84 12.67
C GLU A 372 -13.76 32.99 11.39
N LEU A 373 -13.23 31.90 10.84
CA LEU A 373 -12.57 31.87 9.54
C LEU A 373 -13.55 32.18 8.41
N GLU A 374 -14.76 31.64 8.43
CA GLU A 374 -15.82 31.95 7.47
C GLU A 374 -16.23 33.41 7.54
N LYS A 375 -16.34 34.00 8.74
CA LYS A 375 -16.58 35.45 8.89
C LYS A 375 -15.42 36.27 8.33
N LYS A 376 -14.17 35.85 8.57
CA LYS A 376 -12.98 36.51 8.02
C LYS A 376 -12.89 36.35 6.49
N LEU A 377 -13.27 35.19 5.97
CA LEU A 377 -13.35 34.90 4.53
C LEU A 377 -14.52 35.62 3.87
N GLN A 378 -15.64 35.81 4.56
CA GLN A 378 -16.76 36.64 4.08
C GLN A 378 -16.33 38.11 4.00
N LEU A 379 -15.62 38.62 5.01
CA LEU A 379 -15.04 39.97 5.00
C LEU A 379 -13.97 40.14 3.90
N LEU A 380 -13.10 39.15 3.72
CA LEU A 380 -12.13 39.14 2.61
C LEU A 380 -12.83 39.03 1.27
N GLY A 381 -13.87 38.21 1.15
CA GLY A 381 -14.70 38.07 -0.04
C GLY A 381 -15.50 39.34 -0.37
N GLU A 382 -15.92 40.11 0.62
CA GLU A 382 -16.53 41.44 0.40
C GLU A 382 -15.49 42.45 -0.11
N LEU A 383 -14.28 42.44 0.47
CA LEU A 383 -13.16 43.27 0.02
C LEU A 383 -12.67 42.85 -1.38
N GLU A 384 -12.68 41.56 -1.68
CA GLU A 384 -12.36 41.02 -3.00
C GLU A 384 -13.45 41.34 -4.00
N ARG A 385 -14.74 41.24 -3.65
CA ARG A 385 -15.83 41.71 -4.52
C ARG A 385 -15.78 43.21 -4.75
N GLU A 386 -15.34 44.01 -3.77
CA GLU A 386 -15.12 45.44 -3.98
C GLU A 386 -13.91 45.72 -4.88
N ARG A 387 -12.81 44.97 -4.71
CA ARG A 387 -11.63 45.04 -5.59
C ARG A 387 -11.98 44.58 -7.00
N GLU A 388 -12.70 43.48 -7.14
CA GLU A 388 -13.16 42.92 -8.40
C GLU A 388 -14.21 43.85 -9.04
N ALA A 389 -15.08 44.51 -8.28
CA ALA A 389 -15.99 45.54 -8.82
C ALA A 389 -15.24 46.81 -9.24
N ALA A 390 -14.11 47.14 -8.60
CA ALA A 390 -13.24 48.24 -9.02
C ALA A 390 -12.40 47.85 -10.24
N GLU A 391 -11.97 46.60 -10.32
CA GLU A 391 -11.19 46.06 -11.43
C GLU A 391 -12.07 45.79 -12.64
N ASN A 392 -13.29 45.31 -12.46
CA ASN A 392 -14.31 45.19 -13.52
C ASN A 392 -14.73 46.56 -14.04
N ARG A 393 -14.79 47.61 -13.21
CA ARG A 393 -14.94 48.99 -13.71
C ARG A 393 -13.76 49.43 -14.57
N ARG A 394 -12.53 49.08 -14.19
CA ARG A 394 -11.34 49.34 -15.01
C ARG A 394 -11.32 48.51 -16.29
N ARG A 395 -11.69 47.24 -16.22
CA ARG A 395 -11.80 46.34 -17.37
C ARG A 395 -12.93 46.77 -18.30
N GLU A 396 -14.07 47.22 -17.80
CA GLU A 396 -15.15 47.79 -18.63
C GLU A 396 -14.71 49.09 -19.31
N GLU A 397 -13.94 49.96 -18.64
CA GLU A 397 -13.37 51.16 -19.27
C GLU A 397 -12.29 50.82 -20.30
N GLU A 398 -11.45 49.82 -20.02
CA GLU A 398 -10.43 49.33 -20.95
C GLU A 398 -11.05 48.56 -22.11
N GLN A 399 -12.16 47.86 -21.87
CA GLN A 399 -12.93 47.14 -22.87
C GLN A 399 -13.74 48.12 -23.72
N ARG A 400 -14.23 49.24 -23.19
CA ARG A 400 -14.76 50.35 -24.01
C ARG A 400 -13.69 50.94 -24.94
N ARG A 401 -12.44 51.09 -24.47
CA ARG A 401 -11.31 51.52 -25.31
C ARG A 401 -10.89 50.47 -26.33
N LYS A 402 -10.93 49.19 -25.95
CA LYS A 402 -10.67 48.06 -26.85
C LYS A 402 -11.79 47.88 -27.88
N ASP A 403 -13.05 48.10 -27.51
CA ASP A 403 -14.20 48.03 -28.40
C ASP A 403 -14.24 49.23 -29.35
N GLU A 404 -13.77 50.41 -28.94
CA GLU A 404 -13.54 51.55 -29.84
C GLU A 404 -12.43 51.25 -30.86
N THR A 405 -11.29 50.71 -30.40
CA THR A 405 -10.19 50.33 -31.31
C THR A 405 -10.51 49.11 -32.17
N LEU A 406 -11.32 48.16 -31.69
CA LEU A 406 -11.82 47.03 -32.45
C LEU A 406 -12.92 47.44 -33.43
N ARG A 407 -13.73 48.47 -33.14
CA ARG A 407 -14.64 49.06 -34.14
C ARG A 407 -13.87 49.75 -35.25
N GLU A 408 -12.79 50.46 -34.92
CA GLU A 408 -11.90 51.05 -35.92
C GLU A 408 -11.15 49.98 -36.74
N ALA A 409 -10.69 48.90 -36.10
CA ALA A 409 -10.05 47.78 -36.77
C ALA A 409 -11.05 46.96 -37.61
N ALA A 410 -12.28 46.75 -37.14
CA ALA A 410 -13.33 46.03 -37.86
C ALA A 410 -13.81 46.81 -39.09
N LEU A 411 -13.86 48.15 -39.03
CA LEU A 411 -14.10 48.98 -40.21
C LEU A 411 -12.95 48.86 -41.23
N ALA A 412 -11.70 48.80 -40.76
CA ALA A 412 -10.54 48.60 -41.63
C ALA A 412 -10.46 47.17 -42.20
N GLU A 413 -10.93 46.17 -41.45
CA GLU A 413 -11.00 44.77 -41.87
C GLU A 413 -12.18 44.51 -42.81
N GLU A 414 -13.32 45.17 -42.62
CA GLU A 414 -14.45 45.12 -43.55
C GLU A 414 -14.07 45.73 -44.91
N GLU A 415 -13.26 46.79 -44.93
CA GLU A 415 -12.69 47.33 -46.19
C GLU A 415 -11.71 46.35 -46.86
N ARG A 416 -10.90 45.62 -46.08
CA ARG A 416 -10.01 44.57 -46.62
C ARG A 416 -10.79 43.36 -47.12
N ALA A 417 -11.82 42.94 -46.39
CA ALA A 417 -12.68 41.83 -46.76
C ALA A 417 -13.47 42.13 -48.05
N ARG A 418 -13.94 43.36 -48.26
CA ARG A 418 -14.56 43.77 -49.53
C ARG A 418 -13.58 43.69 -50.70
N LEU A 419 -12.32 44.07 -50.50
CA LEU A 419 -11.27 43.97 -51.52
C LEU A 419 -10.88 42.50 -51.80
N GLU A 420 -10.84 41.65 -50.78
CA GLU A 420 -10.59 40.22 -50.94
C GLU A 420 -11.76 39.46 -51.57
N GLU A 421 -13.00 39.80 -51.25
CA GLU A 421 -14.19 39.21 -51.87
C GLU A 421 -14.28 39.60 -53.36
N GLU A 422 -13.88 40.82 -53.72
CA GLU A 422 -13.78 41.25 -55.11
C GLU A 422 -12.64 40.51 -55.86
N ALA A 423 -11.56 40.15 -55.17
CA ALA A 423 -10.49 39.33 -55.72
C ALA A 423 -10.90 37.85 -55.89
N LYS A 424 -11.62 37.28 -54.91
CA LYS A 424 -12.15 35.91 -54.97
C LYS A 424 -13.18 35.73 -56.07
N ARG A 425 -14.09 36.69 -56.28
CA ARG A 425 -15.05 36.65 -57.40
C ARG A 425 -14.35 36.60 -58.76
N LYS A 426 -13.23 37.33 -58.93
CA LYS A 426 -12.42 37.29 -60.16
C LYS A 426 -11.64 35.99 -60.32
N GLN A 427 -11.31 35.31 -59.22
CA GLN A 427 -10.63 34.01 -59.24
C GLN A 427 -11.60 32.85 -59.50
N GLU A 428 -12.80 32.87 -58.91
CA GLU A 428 -13.87 31.90 -59.17
C GLU A 428 -14.36 31.97 -60.62
N GLU A 429 -14.41 33.16 -61.23
CA GLU A 429 -14.75 33.33 -62.65
C GLU A 429 -13.69 32.70 -63.58
N LEU A 430 -12.42 32.66 -63.16
CA LEU A 430 -11.34 31.97 -63.88
C LEU A 430 -11.40 30.45 -63.69
N GLU A 431 -11.75 29.97 -62.51
CA GLU A 431 -11.90 28.54 -62.21
C GLU A 431 -13.11 27.92 -62.93
N GLN A 432 -14.25 28.61 -62.96
CA GLN A 432 -15.43 28.18 -63.72
C GLN A 432 -15.11 28.01 -65.22
N ARG A 433 -14.27 28.89 -65.78
CA ARG A 433 -13.78 28.77 -67.16
C ARG A 433 -12.86 27.56 -67.38
N MET A 434 -12.08 27.17 -66.39
CA MET A 434 -11.23 25.98 -66.50
C MET A 434 -12.00 24.68 -66.31
N GLU A 435 -13.05 24.68 -65.48
CA GLU A 435 -13.87 23.51 -65.21
C GLU A 435 -14.81 23.17 -66.38
N GLU A 436 -15.28 24.19 -67.11
CA GLU A 436 -16.02 24.01 -68.36
C GLU A 436 -15.17 23.32 -69.45
N LEU A 437 -13.87 23.61 -69.50
CA LEU A 437 -12.93 22.92 -70.42
C LEU A 437 -12.71 21.45 -70.04
N ARG A 438 -12.72 21.11 -68.74
CA ARG A 438 -12.57 19.72 -68.26
C ARG A 438 -13.80 18.86 -68.50
N ARG A 439 -15.02 19.42 -68.41
CA ARG A 439 -16.26 18.68 -68.73
C ARG A 439 -16.30 18.20 -70.18
N ILE A 440 -15.75 19.00 -71.11
CA ILE A 440 -15.70 18.66 -72.54
C ILE A 440 -14.74 17.48 -72.81
N GLU A 441 -13.74 17.24 -71.96
CA GLU A 441 -12.80 16.11 -72.10
C GLU A 441 -13.39 14.79 -71.59
N VAL A 442 -14.12 14.80 -70.47
CA VAL A 442 -14.73 13.59 -69.88
C VAL A 442 -15.82 12.99 -70.78
N GLU A 443 -16.62 13.83 -71.43
CA GLU A 443 -17.67 13.37 -72.37
C GLU A 443 -17.09 12.64 -73.60
N ARG A 444 -15.82 12.87 -73.95
CA ARG A 444 -15.13 12.14 -75.03
C ARG A 444 -14.66 10.76 -74.61
N GLU A 445 -14.36 10.53 -73.34
CA GLU A 445 -13.90 9.25 -72.82
C GLU A 445 -15.05 8.26 -72.56
N ASP A 446 -16.21 8.75 -72.11
CA ASP A 446 -17.39 7.90 -71.84
C ASP A 446 -18.06 7.36 -73.12
N ALA A 447 -17.89 8.04 -74.25
CA ALA A 447 -18.34 7.55 -75.55
C ALA A 447 -17.53 6.34 -76.06
N ALA A 448 -16.28 6.17 -75.60
CA ALA A 448 -15.42 5.06 -76.00
C ALA A 448 -15.74 3.75 -75.22
N ARG A 449 -16.15 3.85 -73.95
CA ARG A 449 -16.39 2.69 -73.08
C ARG A 449 -17.68 1.92 -73.42
N ARG A 450 -18.70 2.60 -73.95
CA ARG A 450 -20.00 1.96 -74.30
C ARG A 450 -19.93 0.99 -75.49
N ARG A 451 -18.88 1.06 -76.32
CA ARG A 451 -18.69 0.16 -77.46
C ARG A 451 -18.05 -1.19 -77.10
N ALA A 452 -17.45 -1.31 -75.92
CA ALA A 452 -16.71 -2.51 -75.51
C ALA A 452 -17.57 -3.55 -74.75
N THR A 453 -18.74 -3.16 -74.25
CA THR A 453 -19.59 -4.01 -73.40
C THR A 453 -20.68 -4.79 -74.15
N GLU A 454 -20.95 -4.46 -75.42
CA GLU A 454 -22.01 -5.13 -76.20
C GLU A 454 -21.55 -6.45 -76.85
N GLU A 455 -20.24 -6.75 -76.90
CA GLU A 455 -19.70 -7.95 -77.55
C GLU A 455 -19.63 -9.20 -76.64
N GLN A 456 -19.78 -9.05 -75.31
CA GLN A 456 -19.62 -10.17 -74.36
C GLN A 456 -20.91 -10.94 -74.04
N PHE A 457 -22.08 -10.44 -74.41
CA PHE A 457 -23.37 -11.05 -74.04
C PHE A 457 -23.81 -12.20 -74.98
N LEU A 458 -23.18 -12.37 -76.14
CA LEU A 458 -23.59 -13.32 -77.19
C LEU A 458 -23.00 -14.75 -77.07
N HIS A 459 -22.13 -15.02 -76.08
CA HIS A 459 -21.40 -16.30 -76.01
C HIS A 459 -21.97 -17.32 -74.99
N GLU A 460 -22.77 -16.90 -74.01
CA GLU A 460 -23.21 -17.80 -72.93
C GLU A 460 -24.54 -18.55 -73.18
N GLU A 461 -25.32 -18.13 -74.18
CA GLU A 461 -26.67 -18.70 -74.42
C GLU A 461 -26.67 -20.02 -75.21
N GLN A 462 -25.54 -20.43 -75.83
CA GLN A 462 -25.48 -21.63 -76.69
C GLN A 462 -25.07 -22.94 -75.98
N LYS A 463 -24.79 -22.93 -74.67
CA LYS A 463 -24.28 -24.13 -73.96
C LYS A 463 -25.32 -24.94 -73.17
N ALA A 464 -26.57 -24.49 -73.07
CA ALA A 464 -27.55 -25.12 -72.16
C ALA A 464 -28.53 -26.13 -72.80
N GLU A 465 -28.66 -26.19 -74.12
CA GLU A 465 -29.75 -26.96 -74.77
C GLU A 465 -29.41 -28.39 -75.28
N VAL A 466 -28.15 -28.85 -75.24
CA VAL A 466 -27.77 -30.14 -75.88
C VAL A 466 -27.74 -31.35 -74.92
N ALA A 467 -27.84 -31.16 -73.60
CA ALA A 467 -27.54 -32.24 -72.65
C ALA A 467 -28.74 -33.10 -72.15
N ARG A 468 -29.98 -32.88 -72.63
CA ARG A 468 -31.18 -33.46 -71.97
C ARG A 468 -32.07 -34.42 -72.76
N ALA A 469 -31.74 -34.87 -73.98
CA ALA A 469 -32.81 -35.37 -74.85
C ALA A 469 -32.84 -36.83 -75.36
N ALA A 470 -31.86 -37.74 -75.27
CA ALA A 470 -31.98 -38.93 -76.16
C ALA A 470 -31.57 -40.34 -75.71
N GLU A 471 -30.66 -40.57 -74.78
CA GLU A 471 -30.13 -41.92 -74.56
C GLU A 471 -29.92 -42.08 -73.05
N GLU A 472 -30.45 -43.05 -72.32
CA GLU A 472 -30.47 -44.46 -72.69
C GLU A 472 -31.36 -45.20 -71.66
N GLN A 473 -32.65 -44.82 -71.59
CA GLN A 473 -33.71 -45.48 -70.81
C GLN A 473 -33.95 -46.97 -71.21
N THR A 474 -33.06 -47.58 -71.99
CA THR A 474 -33.10 -48.98 -72.41
C THR A 474 -31.96 -49.82 -71.82
N ARG A 475 -30.97 -49.23 -71.12
CA ARG A 475 -29.94 -49.98 -70.36
C ARG A 475 -30.33 -50.30 -68.91
N ALA A 476 -31.31 -49.59 -68.35
CA ALA A 476 -31.71 -49.71 -66.94
C ALA A 476 -32.29 -51.09 -66.56
N ALA A 477 -33.06 -51.75 -67.45
CA ALA A 477 -33.81 -52.96 -67.09
C ALA A 477 -33.00 -54.27 -67.10
N LYS A 478 -31.78 -54.29 -67.66
CA LYS A 478 -30.87 -55.46 -67.58
C LYS A 478 -29.74 -55.30 -66.55
N ALA A 479 -29.43 -54.06 -66.17
CA ALA A 479 -28.49 -53.78 -65.08
C ALA A 479 -29.10 -54.07 -63.70
N GLU A 480 -30.40 -53.87 -63.51
CA GLU A 480 -31.09 -54.12 -62.23
C GLU A 480 -31.01 -55.59 -61.77
N ALA A 481 -31.07 -56.57 -62.69
CA ALA A 481 -31.04 -57.98 -62.34
C ALA A 481 -29.64 -58.50 -61.95
N GLN A 482 -28.57 -57.91 -62.48
CA GLN A 482 -27.18 -58.21 -62.07
C GLN A 482 -26.75 -57.36 -60.87
N ALA A 483 -27.31 -56.16 -60.70
CA ALA A 483 -27.09 -55.30 -59.54
C ALA A 483 -27.62 -55.92 -58.25
N GLN A 484 -28.78 -56.58 -58.27
CA GLN A 484 -29.32 -57.23 -57.07
C GLN A 484 -28.48 -58.42 -56.58
N GLN A 485 -27.82 -59.14 -57.49
CA GLN A 485 -26.91 -60.24 -57.11
C GLN A 485 -25.56 -59.73 -56.60
N ALA A 486 -25.05 -58.65 -57.19
CA ALA A 486 -23.84 -57.98 -56.73
C ALA A 486 -24.05 -57.22 -55.41
N GLU A 487 -25.22 -56.60 -55.18
CA GLU A 487 -25.59 -55.99 -53.90
C GLU A 487 -25.67 -57.02 -52.79
N LEU A 488 -26.19 -58.23 -53.06
CA LEU A 488 -26.27 -59.27 -52.03
C LEU A 488 -24.89 -59.79 -51.62
N GLN A 489 -23.94 -59.89 -52.55
CA GLN A 489 -22.54 -60.19 -52.21
C GLN A 489 -21.84 -59.01 -51.53
N LYS A 490 -22.09 -57.79 -51.99
CA LYS A 490 -21.50 -56.58 -51.41
C LYS A 490 -21.99 -56.34 -49.98
N THR A 491 -23.26 -56.58 -49.69
CA THR A 491 -23.80 -56.49 -48.31
C THR A 491 -23.21 -57.55 -47.37
N MET A 492 -22.91 -58.76 -47.86
CA MET A 492 -22.22 -59.76 -47.02
C MET A 492 -20.75 -59.38 -46.74
N ASP A 493 -20.04 -58.84 -47.72
CA ASP A 493 -18.66 -58.38 -47.54
C ASP A 493 -18.60 -57.08 -46.72
N GLU A 494 -19.59 -56.19 -46.86
CA GLU A 494 -19.77 -54.99 -46.02
C GLU A 494 -20.11 -55.36 -44.58
N LEU A 495 -20.94 -56.39 -44.34
CA LEU A 495 -21.20 -56.87 -42.98
C LEU A 495 -19.96 -57.48 -42.31
N ARG A 496 -19.14 -58.23 -43.07
CA ARG A 496 -17.87 -58.75 -42.56
C ARG A 496 -16.85 -57.65 -42.28
N ALA A 497 -16.74 -56.66 -43.16
CA ALA A 497 -15.87 -55.50 -42.93
C ALA A 497 -16.33 -54.69 -41.70
N LEU A 498 -17.63 -54.51 -41.50
CA LEU A 498 -18.18 -53.83 -40.32
C LEU A 498 -17.99 -54.63 -39.03
N GLU A 499 -17.96 -55.97 -39.09
CA GLU A 499 -17.62 -56.82 -37.95
C GLU A 499 -16.13 -56.72 -37.60
N GLU A 500 -15.23 -56.77 -38.58
CA GLU A 500 -13.79 -56.57 -38.39
C GLU A 500 -13.47 -55.16 -37.85
N GLU A 501 -14.15 -54.12 -38.36
CA GLU A 501 -14.00 -52.75 -37.84
C GLU A 501 -14.52 -52.61 -36.40
N ARG A 502 -15.58 -53.34 -36.02
CA ARG A 502 -16.08 -53.34 -34.63
C ARG A 502 -15.11 -54.07 -33.69
N GLU A 503 -14.51 -55.16 -34.15
CA GLU A 503 -13.49 -55.88 -33.38
C GLU A 503 -12.22 -55.04 -33.24
N GLU A 504 -11.75 -54.36 -34.30
CA GLU A 504 -10.64 -53.43 -34.20
C GLU A 504 -10.96 -52.22 -33.32
N ALA A 505 -12.17 -51.67 -33.39
CA ALA A 505 -12.59 -50.54 -32.56
C ALA A 505 -12.66 -50.92 -31.07
N THR A 506 -13.13 -52.12 -30.74
CA THR A 506 -13.13 -52.60 -29.35
C THR A 506 -11.73 -52.91 -28.84
N LYS A 507 -10.84 -53.40 -29.71
CA LYS A 507 -9.43 -53.59 -29.38
C LYS A 507 -8.70 -52.27 -29.13
N ARG A 508 -8.90 -51.27 -30.00
CA ARG A 508 -8.34 -49.92 -29.82
C ARG A 508 -8.86 -49.25 -28.55
N ARG A 509 -10.15 -49.40 -28.22
CA ARG A 509 -10.71 -48.90 -26.96
C ARG A 509 -10.06 -49.53 -25.73
N ARG A 510 -9.81 -50.85 -25.74
CA ARG A 510 -9.12 -51.53 -24.64
C ARG A 510 -7.66 -51.06 -24.50
N GLU A 511 -6.95 -50.90 -25.61
CA GLU A 511 -5.57 -50.39 -25.62
C GLU A 511 -5.49 -48.92 -25.17
N GLU A 512 -6.48 -48.10 -25.51
CA GLU A 512 -6.61 -46.71 -25.04
C GLU A 512 -6.99 -46.65 -23.54
N GLU A 513 -7.89 -47.50 -23.06
CA GLU A 513 -8.24 -47.61 -21.65
C GLU A 513 -7.05 -48.05 -20.78
N GLU A 514 -6.23 -49.01 -21.27
CA GLU A 514 -5.00 -49.41 -20.58
C GLU A 514 -3.95 -48.30 -20.58
N ARG A 515 -3.80 -47.55 -21.68
CA ARG A 515 -2.93 -46.37 -21.72
C ARG A 515 -3.38 -45.29 -20.75
N LEU A 516 -4.68 -44.99 -20.70
CA LEU A 516 -5.25 -44.01 -19.77
C LEU A 516 -5.05 -44.44 -18.31
N ARG A 517 -5.18 -45.74 -17.99
CA ARG A 517 -4.87 -46.25 -16.64
C ARG A 517 -3.41 -46.08 -16.26
N LEU A 518 -2.49 -46.37 -17.17
CA LEU A 518 -1.05 -46.20 -16.93
C LEU A 518 -0.68 -44.71 -16.79
N GLU A 519 -1.32 -43.84 -17.58
CA GLU A 519 -1.14 -42.39 -17.47
C GLU A 519 -1.70 -41.84 -16.15
N GLN A 520 -2.89 -42.28 -15.73
CA GLN A 520 -3.48 -41.92 -14.43
C GLN A 520 -2.63 -42.41 -13.25
N GLN A 521 -2.03 -43.60 -13.35
CA GLN A 521 -1.11 -44.10 -12.31
C GLN A 521 0.19 -43.29 -12.27
N ALA A 522 0.74 -42.91 -13.44
CA ALA A 522 1.93 -42.06 -13.51
C ALA A 522 1.66 -40.64 -13.02
N GLU A 523 0.47 -40.10 -13.30
CA GLU A 523 0.04 -38.78 -12.83
C GLU A 523 -0.23 -38.79 -11.32
N ALA A 524 -0.85 -39.84 -10.79
CA ALA A 524 -1.01 -40.03 -9.34
C ALA A 524 0.34 -40.11 -8.61
N ALA A 525 1.33 -40.79 -9.21
CA ALA A 525 2.69 -40.87 -8.65
C ALA A 525 3.41 -39.50 -8.68
N ARG A 526 3.26 -38.72 -9.75
CA ARG A 526 3.81 -37.35 -9.81
C ARG A 526 3.11 -36.42 -8.82
N ALA A 527 1.79 -36.54 -8.69
CA ALA A 527 1.02 -35.77 -7.73
C ALA A 527 1.38 -36.10 -6.28
N SER A 528 1.72 -37.36 -5.95
CA SER A 528 2.22 -37.70 -4.62
C SER A 528 3.62 -37.15 -4.37
N GLU A 529 4.53 -37.22 -5.34
CA GLU A 529 5.88 -36.62 -5.21
C GLU A 529 5.81 -35.09 -5.07
N GLU A 530 4.88 -34.44 -5.78
CA GLU A 530 4.68 -32.99 -5.68
C GLU A 530 4.05 -32.60 -4.34
N ARG A 531 3.12 -33.39 -3.80
CA ARG A 531 2.59 -33.20 -2.43
C ARG A 531 3.67 -33.36 -1.37
N GLU A 532 4.59 -34.31 -1.52
CA GLU A 532 5.71 -34.46 -0.60
C GLU A 532 6.67 -33.27 -0.67
N ARG A 533 6.91 -32.71 -1.85
CA ARG A 533 7.70 -31.48 -2.00
C ARG A 533 7.01 -30.27 -1.40
N GLN A 534 5.72 -30.09 -1.65
CA GLN A 534 4.93 -29.00 -1.09
C GLN A 534 4.82 -29.12 0.44
N ALA A 535 4.67 -30.34 0.97
CA ALA A 535 4.68 -30.57 2.42
C ALA A 535 6.06 -30.29 3.04
N ALA A 536 7.15 -30.64 2.36
CA ALA A 536 8.50 -30.30 2.80
C ALA A 536 8.75 -28.77 2.77
N GLU A 537 8.23 -28.08 1.75
CA GLU A 537 8.34 -26.64 1.59
C GLU A 537 7.51 -25.87 2.63
N THR A 538 6.27 -26.29 2.91
CA THR A 538 5.44 -25.68 3.96
C THR A 538 6.04 -25.89 5.35
N LEU A 539 6.63 -27.05 5.61
CA LEU A 539 7.32 -27.32 6.88
C LEU A 539 8.61 -26.49 7.02
N ALA A 540 9.31 -26.22 5.92
CA ALA A 540 10.44 -25.28 5.90
C ALA A 540 9.99 -23.83 6.12
N GLN A 541 8.91 -23.39 5.48
CA GLN A 541 8.33 -22.06 5.66
C GLN A 541 7.81 -21.86 7.09
N GLN A 542 7.18 -22.87 7.70
CA GLN A 542 6.75 -22.82 9.11
C GLN A 542 7.94 -22.65 10.05
N LYS A 543 9.05 -23.37 9.82
CA LYS A 543 10.28 -23.19 10.61
C LYS A 543 10.88 -21.80 10.43
N GLU A 544 10.93 -21.28 9.20
CA GLU A 544 11.41 -19.91 8.96
C GLU A 544 10.51 -18.86 9.62
N LEU A 545 9.19 -19.08 9.62
CA LEU A 545 8.22 -18.19 10.26
C LEU A 545 8.34 -18.25 11.79
N GLU A 546 8.56 -19.43 12.38
CA GLU A 546 8.88 -19.59 13.80
C GLU A 546 10.20 -18.89 14.18
N GLU A 547 11.25 -19.03 13.37
CA GLU A 547 12.52 -18.32 13.58
C GLU A 547 12.35 -16.80 13.48
N ARG A 548 11.59 -16.30 12.49
CA ARG A 548 11.25 -14.88 12.36
C ARG A 548 10.41 -14.37 13.52
N MET A 549 9.44 -15.15 14.00
CA MET A 549 8.66 -14.79 15.19
C MET A 549 9.55 -14.72 16.43
N GLN A 550 10.48 -15.65 16.60
CA GLN A 550 11.45 -15.60 17.71
C GLN A 550 12.35 -14.37 17.61
N GLN A 551 12.81 -14.02 16.40
CA GLN A 551 13.59 -12.80 16.15
C GLN A 551 12.79 -11.52 16.45
N LEU A 552 11.53 -11.45 16.02
CA LEU A 552 10.64 -10.34 16.35
C LEU A 552 10.42 -10.24 17.85
N HIS A 553 10.22 -11.37 18.54
CA HIS A 553 10.06 -11.36 20.00
C HIS A 553 11.32 -10.90 20.73
N THR A 554 12.52 -11.20 20.22
CA THR A 554 13.77 -10.65 20.75
C THR A 554 13.90 -9.15 20.50
N LEU A 555 13.55 -8.69 19.30
CA LEU A 555 13.59 -7.26 18.94
C LEU A 555 12.55 -6.44 19.72
N GLU A 556 11.36 -7.00 19.97
CA GLU A 556 10.34 -6.37 20.82
C GLU A 556 10.82 -6.24 22.27
N ARG A 557 11.48 -7.28 22.83
CA ARG A 557 12.08 -7.18 24.17
C ARG A 557 13.18 -6.12 24.21
N GLU A 558 14.04 -6.05 23.19
CA GLU A 558 15.07 -5.03 23.09
C GLU A 558 14.47 -3.62 22.96
N ARG A 559 13.37 -3.47 22.23
CA ARG A 559 12.64 -2.21 22.11
C ARG A 559 12.00 -1.80 23.44
N ASP A 560 11.34 -2.72 24.12
CA ASP A 560 10.73 -2.46 25.43
C ASP A 560 11.79 -2.10 26.48
N GLU A 561 12.97 -2.75 26.43
CA GLU A 561 14.11 -2.38 27.27
C GLU A 561 14.69 -1.00 26.92
N ALA A 562 14.77 -0.66 25.63
CA ALA A 562 15.20 0.67 25.18
C ALA A 562 14.20 1.76 25.58
N ASP A 563 12.90 1.50 25.46
CA ASP A 563 11.84 2.43 25.84
C ASP A 563 11.78 2.61 27.37
N ARG A 564 12.02 1.54 28.15
CA ARG A 564 12.21 1.65 29.62
C ARG A 564 13.42 2.51 29.97
N LYS A 565 14.57 2.31 29.33
CA LYS A 565 15.77 3.14 29.55
C LYS A 565 15.53 4.60 29.18
N ARG A 566 14.83 4.87 28.06
CA ARG A 566 14.44 6.23 27.67
C ARG A 566 13.48 6.87 28.66
N ALA A 567 12.49 6.12 29.17
CA ALA A 567 11.57 6.61 30.19
C ALA A 567 12.29 6.92 31.51
N GLU A 568 13.24 6.08 31.93
CA GLU A 568 14.08 6.34 33.11
C GLU A 568 15.00 7.55 32.92
N GLU A 569 15.58 7.74 31.74
CA GLU A 569 16.39 8.92 31.39
C GLU A 569 15.55 10.19 31.32
N GLU A 570 14.35 10.13 30.72
CA GLU A 570 13.42 11.26 30.69
C GLU A 570 12.95 11.62 32.10
N GLN A 571 12.70 10.64 32.96
CA GLN A 571 12.36 10.87 34.36
C GLN A 571 13.51 11.54 35.10
N ARG A 572 14.76 11.12 34.90
CA ARG A 572 15.95 11.80 35.45
C ARG A 572 16.08 13.24 34.95
N LEU A 573 15.82 13.49 33.68
CA LEU A 573 15.84 14.83 33.09
C LEU A 573 14.72 15.71 33.66
N ARG A 574 13.52 15.16 33.90
CA ARG A 574 12.42 15.87 34.57
C ARG A 574 12.78 16.22 36.00
N GLU A 575 13.33 15.28 36.76
CA GLU A 575 13.79 15.52 38.14
C GLU A 575 14.91 16.58 38.18
N GLN A 576 15.83 16.58 37.20
CA GLN A 576 16.85 17.63 37.07
C GLN A 576 16.25 19.01 36.76
N ARG A 577 15.30 19.08 35.81
CA ARG A 577 14.61 20.33 35.46
C ARG A 577 13.76 20.86 36.60
N GLU A 578 13.09 19.99 37.35
CA GLU A 578 12.33 20.37 38.54
C GLU A 578 13.25 20.87 39.66
N ALA A 579 14.41 20.22 39.86
CA ALA A 579 15.42 20.68 40.82
C ALA A 579 16.04 22.04 40.42
N GLU A 580 16.30 22.27 39.13
CA GLU A 580 16.78 23.56 38.63
C GLU A 580 15.70 24.64 38.71
N ALA A 581 14.45 24.31 38.37
CA ALA A 581 13.31 25.23 38.51
C ALA A 581 13.08 25.60 39.99
N ALA A 582 13.23 24.65 40.92
CA ALA A 582 13.16 24.90 42.34
C ALA A 582 14.29 25.83 42.83
N ARG A 583 15.52 25.67 42.32
CA ARG A 583 16.64 26.58 42.62
C ARG A 583 16.39 27.99 42.08
N LEU A 584 15.92 28.10 40.83
CA LEU A 584 15.55 29.37 40.22
C LEU A 584 14.39 30.06 40.98
N ALA A 585 13.41 29.30 41.45
CA ALA A 585 12.32 29.83 42.27
C ALA A 585 12.82 30.33 43.63
N GLU A 586 13.75 29.62 44.29
CA GLU A 586 14.37 30.06 45.54
C GLU A 586 15.20 31.35 45.33
N GLU A 587 15.92 31.45 44.21
CA GLU A 587 16.69 32.62 43.83
C GLU A 587 15.78 33.83 43.52
N GLN A 588 14.66 33.60 42.81
CA GLN A 588 13.64 34.63 42.57
C GLN A 588 12.97 35.09 43.87
N MET A 589 12.74 34.20 44.84
CA MET A 589 12.23 34.61 46.15
C MET A 589 13.26 35.44 46.95
N LYS A 590 14.56 35.14 46.84
CA LYS A 590 15.62 35.97 47.44
C LYS A 590 15.66 37.35 46.80
N ILE A 591 15.62 37.43 45.47
CA ILE A 591 15.56 38.71 44.74
C ILE A 591 14.30 39.50 45.10
N ALA A 592 13.15 38.85 45.23
CA ALA A 592 11.91 39.49 45.64
C ALA A 592 11.96 39.98 47.10
N ALA A 593 12.56 39.21 48.01
CA ALA A 593 12.75 39.61 49.40
C ALA A 593 13.73 40.81 49.53
N ASP A 594 14.81 40.82 48.75
CA ASP A 594 15.75 41.93 48.69
C ASP A 594 15.10 43.18 48.09
N ALA A 595 14.27 43.02 47.05
CA ALA A 595 13.50 44.12 46.45
C ALA A 595 12.45 44.71 47.43
N GLN A 596 11.80 43.87 48.23
CA GLN A 596 10.90 44.33 49.31
C GLN A 596 11.66 45.09 50.40
N ALA A 597 12.84 44.60 50.80
CA ALA A 597 13.68 45.31 51.75
C ALA A 597 14.20 46.67 51.22
N GLU A 598 14.44 46.78 49.92
CA GLU A 598 14.74 48.07 49.28
C GLU A 598 13.51 49.00 49.19
N GLN A 599 12.32 48.45 48.92
CA GLN A 599 11.08 49.23 48.95
C GLN A 599 10.79 49.79 50.34
N GLU A 600 10.97 49.01 51.40
CA GLU A 600 10.80 49.51 52.78
C GLU A 600 11.80 50.62 53.13
N LYS A 601 13.06 50.51 52.66
CA LYS A 601 14.05 51.60 52.81
C LYS A 601 13.69 52.85 52.01
N LEU A 602 13.12 52.68 50.82
CA LEU A 602 12.63 53.79 50.00
C LEU A 602 11.42 54.46 50.64
N GLU A 603 10.49 53.70 51.22
CA GLU A 603 9.34 54.25 51.96
C GLU A 603 9.76 55.01 53.22
N GLN A 604 10.78 54.53 53.94
CA GLN A 604 11.37 55.25 55.07
C GLN A 604 11.99 56.58 54.61
N ARG A 605 12.77 56.58 53.52
CA ARG A 605 13.30 57.82 52.92
C ARG A 605 12.20 58.77 52.43
N LEU A 606 11.10 58.23 51.92
CA LEU A 606 9.96 59.01 51.45
C LEU A 606 9.18 59.64 52.61
N GLN A 607 9.13 58.97 53.76
CA GLN A 607 8.60 59.55 55.01
C GLN A 607 9.52 60.63 55.59
N GLU A 608 10.85 60.45 55.53
CA GLU A 608 11.82 61.48 55.91
C GLU A 608 11.73 62.72 55.01
N LEU A 609 11.56 62.53 53.69
CA LEU A 609 11.35 63.63 52.74
C LEU A 609 10.03 64.37 52.99
N ARG A 610 8.95 63.67 53.34
CA ARG A 610 7.68 64.32 53.74
C ARG A 610 7.79 65.13 55.03
N GLN A 611 8.63 64.71 55.97
CA GLN A 611 8.91 65.50 57.19
C GLN A 611 9.71 66.76 56.85
N MET A 612 10.68 66.65 55.95
CA MET A 612 11.47 67.79 55.45
C MET A 612 10.61 68.78 54.64
N GLU A 613 9.68 68.30 53.81
CA GLU A 613 8.75 69.14 53.04
C GLU A 613 7.76 69.89 53.96
N ALA A 614 7.26 69.24 55.02
CA ALA A 614 6.40 69.89 56.00
C ALA A 614 7.13 71.02 56.78
N GLU A 615 8.42 70.86 57.06
CA GLU A 615 9.26 71.90 57.66
C GLU A 615 9.59 73.04 56.67
N GLN A 616 9.76 72.73 55.39
CA GLN A 616 9.97 73.73 54.35
C GLN A 616 8.70 74.54 54.05
N GLU A 617 7.52 73.92 54.08
CA GLU A 617 6.24 74.61 53.89
C GLU A 617 5.91 75.57 55.05
N ALA A 618 6.30 75.20 56.28
CA ALA A 618 6.18 76.07 57.45
C ALA A 618 7.12 77.30 57.38
N ASN A 619 8.30 77.15 56.76
CA ASN A 619 9.22 78.25 56.50
C ASN A 619 8.81 79.12 55.30
N ALA A 620 8.17 78.55 54.28
CA ALA A 620 7.65 79.28 53.12
C ALA A 620 6.52 80.24 53.51
N ARG A 621 5.64 79.85 54.44
CA ARG A 621 4.56 80.73 54.95
C ARG A 621 5.06 81.96 55.71
N ARG A 622 6.27 81.89 56.32
CA ARG A 622 6.92 83.04 56.96
C ARG A 622 7.57 84.02 55.97
N ARG A 623 7.99 83.53 54.80
CA ARG A 623 8.56 84.37 53.72
C ARG A 623 7.49 85.08 52.89
N ALA A 624 6.33 84.47 52.71
CA ALA A 624 5.19 85.07 52.01
C ALA A 624 4.62 86.35 52.69
N GLU A 625 4.80 86.52 54.01
CA GLU A 625 4.39 87.74 54.73
C GLU A 625 5.40 88.91 54.57
N GLU A 626 6.64 88.63 54.17
CA GLU A 626 7.69 89.64 53.97
C GLU A 626 7.68 90.21 52.52
N GLU A 627 7.21 89.43 51.55
CA GLU A 627 7.14 89.81 50.12
C GLU A 627 6.07 90.88 49.81
N ALA A 628 5.12 91.14 50.72
CA ALA A 628 4.17 92.24 50.61
C ALA A 628 4.83 93.64 50.71
N LYS A 629 6.11 93.73 51.09
CA LYS A 629 6.89 94.99 51.12
C LYS A 629 7.66 95.27 49.82
N HIS A 630 7.78 94.31 48.91
CA HIS A 630 8.53 94.44 47.65
C HIS A 630 7.75 95.09 46.49
N VAL A 631 6.53 95.55 46.73
CA VAL A 631 5.75 96.36 45.76
C VAL A 631 6.39 97.76 45.54
N LYS A 632 7.41 98.14 46.33
CA LYS A 632 8.22 99.34 46.08
C LYS A 632 9.36 99.13 45.07
N GLU A 633 9.64 97.89 44.67
CA GLU A 633 10.64 97.54 43.63
C GLU A 633 10.02 97.39 42.24
N LEU A 634 8.74 97.75 42.08
CA LEU A 634 8.07 97.99 40.80
C LEU A 634 8.73 99.07 39.93
N MET A 635 9.78 99.74 40.43
CA MET A 635 10.64 100.64 39.64
C MET A 635 11.79 99.89 38.92
N GLU A 636 12.11 98.66 39.30
CA GLU A 636 13.09 97.78 38.62
C GLU A 636 12.43 96.94 37.49
N LEU A 637 11.10 96.85 37.50
CA LEU A 637 10.26 96.16 36.50
C LEU A 637 10.26 96.79 35.09
N LYS A 638 11.02 97.87 34.90
CA LYS A 638 11.28 98.45 33.58
C LYS A 638 12.54 97.87 32.91
N ASN A 639 13.45 97.27 33.69
CA ASN A 639 14.62 96.55 33.16
C ASN A 639 14.32 95.06 32.93
N SER A 640 13.35 94.47 33.65
CA SER A 640 12.93 93.06 33.50
C SER A 640 12.22 92.76 32.17
N LEU A 641 11.55 93.74 31.56
CA LEU A 641 10.91 93.58 30.25
C LEU A 641 11.91 93.40 29.09
N SER A 642 13.19 93.76 29.28
CA SER A 642 14.23 93.51 28.29
C SER A 642 14.85 92.11 28.43
N THR A 643 14.95 91.59 29.66
CA THR A 643 15.42 90.23 29.95
C THR A 643 14.34 89.18 29.65
N GLU A 644 13.06 89.48 29.84
CA GLU A 644 11.95 88.59 29.46
C GLU A 644 11.88 88.33 27.95
N ARG A 645 12.34 89.29 27.13
CA ARG A 645 12.43 89.12 25.66
C ARG A 645 13.58 88.20 25.25
N GLU A 646 14.71 88.25 25.95
CA GLU A 646 15.83 87.32 25.77
C GLU A 646 15.54 85.94 26.37
N GLU A 647 14.77 85.87 27.46
CA GLU A 647 14.31 84.62 28.07
C GLU A 647 13.24 83.92 27.23
N LEU A 648 12.32 84.65 26.59
CA LEU A 648 11.40 84.04 25.60
C LEU A 648 12.15 83.46 24.39
N GLN A 649 13.26 84.09 23.99
CA GLN A 649 14.09 83.59 22.89
C GLN A 649 14.98 82.41 23.31
N ARG A 650 15.45 82.37 24.57
CA ARG A 650 16.09 81.18 25.17
C ARG A 650 15.10 80.04 25.36
N GLN A 651 13.89 80.29 25.84
CA GLN A 651 12.84 79.28 25.98
C GLN A 651 12.40 78.71 24.63
N GLN A 652 12.35 79.52 23.57
CA GLN A 652 12.10 79.00 22.22
C GLN A 652 13.26 78.15 21.69
N ASN A 653 14.50 78.49 22.01
CA ASN A 653 15.67 77.69 21.64
C ASN A 653 15.79 76.41 22.49
N GLU A 654 15.48 76.46 23.78
CA GLU A 654 15.42 75.31 24.68
C GLU A 654 14.23 74.40 24.34
N GLN A 655 13.08 74.94 23.92
CA GLN A 655 11.98 74.14 23.38
C GLN A 655 12.33 73.48 22.05
N LYS A 656 13.11 74.15 21.19
CA LYS A 656 13.63 73.54 19.95
C LYS A 656 14.68 72.47 20.25
N GLU A 657 15.59 72.70 21.19
CA GLU A 657 16.59 71.73 21.60
C GLU A 657 15.96 70.54 22.36
N ALA A 658 14.93 70.78 23.16
CA ALA A 658 14.13 69.73 23.78
C ALA A 658 13.30 68.97 22.74
N ALA A 659 12.75 69.65 21.73
CA ALA A 659 12.05 69.00 20.62
C ALA A 659 13.01 68.17 19.75
N GLU A 660 14.24 68.65 19.51
CA GLU A 660 15.28 67.88 18.82
C GLU A 660 15.75 66.69 19.65
N LYS A 661 15.89 66.83 20.98
CA LYS A 661 16.22 65.71 21.88
C LYS A 661 15.08 64.68 21.95
N VAL A 662 13.83 65.12 21.93
CA VAL A 662 12.65 64.22 21.87
C VAL A 662 12.53 63.57 20.49
N ALA A 663 12.84 64.28 19.41
CA ALA A 663 12.88 63.74 18.05
C ALA A 663 14.04 62.75 17.86
N ALA A 664 15.21 63.02 18.46
CA ALA A 664 16.34 62.11 18.46
C ALA A 664 16.05 60.86 19.33
N ALA A 665 15.39 61.03 20.48
CA ALA A 665 14.97 59.92 21.33
C ALA A 665 13.85 59.07 20.69
N SER A 666 12.92 59.70 19.96
CA SER A 666 11.88 58.97 19.23
C SER A 666 12.43 58.29 17.98
N ALA A 667 13.40 58.89 17.29
CA ALA A 667 14.14 58.24 16.21
C ALA A 667 14.98 57.05 16.71
N ALA A 668 15.62 57.17 17.88
CA ALA A 668 16.34 56.08 18.51
C ALA A 668 15.39 54.93 18.92
N ARG A 669 14.22 55.24 19.50
CA ARG A 669 13.19 54.23 19.80
C ARG A 669 12.60 53.60 18.54
N ALA A 670 12.44 54.36 17.46
CA ALA A 670 11.98 53.81 16.18
C ALA A 670 13.02 52.88 15.56
N ALA A 671 14.31 53.19 15.67
CA ALA A 671 15.39 52.30 15.26
C ALA A 671 15.47 51.03 16.12
N GLU A 672 15.22 51.13 17.43
CA GLU A 672 15.17 49.99 18.35
C GLU A 672 13.96 49.08 18.07
N ILE A 673 12.78 49.66 17.77
CA ILE A 673 11.60 48.89 17.35
C ILE A 673 11.85 48.18 16.01
N LEU A 674 12.46 48.84 15.03
CA LEU A 674 12.80 48.21 13.75
C LEU A 674 13.83 47.07 13.92
N ALA A 675 14.78 47.22 14.84
CA ALA A 675 15.72 46.15 15.16
C ALA A 675 15.03 44.96 15.83
N GLN A 676 14.10 45.20 16.76
CA GLN A 676 13.28 44.16 17.39
C GLN A 676 12.34 43.47 16.38
N GLU A 677 11.77 44.22 15.44
CA GLU A 677 10.94 43.66 14.35
C GLU A 677 11.77 42.77 13.42
N ALA A 678 13.01 43.14 13.11
CA ALA A 678 13.93 42.31 12.33
C ALA A 678 14.35 41.03 13.08
N GLU A 679 14.55 41.11 14.39
CA GLU A 679 14.88 39.96 15.24
C GLU A 679 13.68 38.99 15.37
N ILE A 680 12.47 39.51 15.54
CA ILE A 680 11.24 38.72 15.53
C ILE A 680 10.99 38.09 14.16
N ALA A 681 11.30 38.79 13.06
CA ALA A 681 11.19 38.24 11.71
C ALA A 681 12.16 37.06 11.50
N ASN A 682 13.40 37.18 11.98
CA ASN A 682 14.38 36.09 11.91
C ASN A 682 13.96 34.88 12.77
N GLN A 683 13.47 35.11 14.00
CA GLN A 683 12.98 34.03 14.87
C GLN A 683 11.76 33.32 14.25
N LYS A 684 10.86 34.04 13.58
CA LYS A 684 9.74 33.42 12.84
C LYS A 684 10.23 32.54 11.69
N LEU A 685 11.27 32.97 10.98
CA LEU A 685 11.86 32.24 9.87
C LEU A 685 12.57 30.96 10.35
N GLU A 686 13.24 31.00 11.50
CA GLU A 686 13.81 29.79 12.13
C GLU A 686 12.73 28.82 12.63
N VAL A 687 11.65 29.32 13.24
CA VAL A 687 10.52 28.48 13.66
C VAL A 687 9.81 27.85 12.46
N GLU A 688 9.65 28.57 11.34
CA GLU A 688 9.11 27.99 10.11
C GLU A 688 10.04 26.94 9.51
N LYS A 689 11.36 27.13 9.54
CA LYS A 689 12.32 26.10 9.12
C LYS A 689 12.20 24.83 9.97
N CYS A 690 12.11 24.96 11.30
CA CYS A 690 11.89 23.81 12.19
C CYS A 690 10.53 23.14 11.97
N ARG A 691 9.47 23.91 11.68
CA ARG A 691 8.16 23.34 11.36
C ARG A 691 8.18 22.55 10.05
N LEU A 692 8.85 23.06 9.02
CA LEU A 692 8.96 22.37 7.73
C LEU A 692 9.77 21.07 7.85
N THR A 693 10.81 21.03 8.68
CA THR A 693 11.54 19.78 8.95
C THR A 693 10.69 18.78 9.74
N ASP A 694 9.94 19.23 10.75
CA ASP A 694 9.06 18.36 11.54
C ASP A 694 7.89 17.83 10.70
N GLU A 695 7.34 18.64 9.79
CA GLU A 695 6.28 18.23 8.86
C GLU A 695 6.80 17.25 7.81
N ALA A 696 8.03 17.43 7.31
CA ALA A 696 8.69 16.47 6.42
C ALA A 696 8.94 15.12 7.12
N GLU A 697 9.39 15.13 8.38
CA GLU A 697 9.57 13.90 9.17
C GLU A 697 8.23 13.20 9.47
N ARG A 698 7.17 13.95 9.74
CA ARG A 698 5.81 13.38 9.92
C ARG A 698 5.26 12.79 8.62
N ALA A 699 5.51 13.45 7.49
CA ALA A 699 5.14 12.93 6.17
C ALA A 699 5.90 11.63 5.87
N ALA A 700 7.21 11.58 6.12
CA ALA A 700 8.02 10.38 5.96
C ALA A 700 7.55 9.22 6.85
N LYS A 701 7.21 9.49 8.13
CA LYS A 701 6.65 8.49 9.05
C LYS A 701 5.27 7.98 8.62
N LEU A 702 4.45 8.85 8.03
CA LEU A 702 3.14 8.44 7.48
C LEU A 702 3.29 7.57 6.22
N GLU A 703 4.28 7.85 5.38
CA GLU A 703 4.61 6.98 4.24
C GLU A 703 5.16 5.62 4.70
N GLU A 704 6.04 5.60 5.71
CA GLU A 704 6.54 4.35 6.31
C GLU A 704 5.41 3.51 6.94
N LEU A 705 4.45 4.15 7.64
CA LEU A 705 3.29 3.46 8.20
C LEU A 705 2.35 2.91 7.13
N LYS A 706 2.15 3.64 6.02
CA LYS A 706 1.37 3.16 4.87
C LYS A 706 2.06 1.98 4.19
N ALA A 707 3.38 2.04 4.00
CA ALA A 707 4.14 0.92 3.46
C ALA A 707 4.05 -0.32 4.36
N ARG A 708 4.12 -0.15 5.68
CA ARG A 708 3.89 -1.25 6.64
C ARG A 708 2.46 -1.79 6.58
N GLN A 709 1.44 -0.94 6.43
CA GLN A 709 0.05 -1.40 6.28
C GLN A 709 -0.14 -2.23 5.01
N GLN A 710 0.41 -1.77 3.87
CA GLN A 710 0.35 -2.51 2.62
C GLN A 710 1.08 -3.86 2.70
N GLU A 711 2.22 -3.92 3.39
CA GLU A 711 2.92 -5.19 3.59
C GLU A 711 2.13 -6.16 4.49
N VAL A 712 1.44 -5.66 5.51
CA VAL A 712 0.55 -6.50 6.34
C VAL A 712 -0.67 -6.98 5.57
N GLU A 713 -1.24 -6.15 4.69
CA GLU A 713 -2.34 -6.55 3.81
C GLU A 713 -1.88 -7.63 2.83
N ARG A 714 -0.70 -7.46 2.20
CA ARG A 714 -0.09 -8.48 1.35
C ARG A 714 0.12 -9.81 2.08
N GLN A 715 0.62 -9.77 3.31
CA GLN A 715 0.79 -10.97 4.13
C GLN A 715 -0.55 -11.63 4.50
N ARG A 716 -1.62 -10.84 4.69
CA ARG A 716 -2.96 -11.38 4.92
C ARG A 716 -3.54 -12.04 3.68
N GLU A 717 -3.39 -11.43 2.51
CA GLU A 717 -3.83 -11.99 1.23
C GLU A 717 -3.07 -13.28 0.91
N GLU A 718 -1.75 -13.31 1.12
CA GLU A 718 -0.93 -14.51 0.96
C GLU A 718 -1.37 -15.62 1.93
N ALA A 719 -1.69 -15.29 3.19
CA ALA A 719 -2.19 -16.27 4.17
C ALA A 719 -3.61 -16.77 3.84
N GLU A 720 -4.51 -15.91 3.36
CA GLU A 720 -5.85 -16.30 2.93
C GLU A 720 -5.80 -17.20 1.69
N ALA A 721 -4.94 -16.89 0.72
CA ALA A 721 -4.71 -17.74 -0.44
C ALA A 721 -4.20 -19.14 -0.03
N GLN A 722 -3.27 -19.21 0.94
CA GLN A 722 -2.81 -20.49 1.48
C GLN A 722 -3.95 -21.27 2.15
N ARG A 723 -4.83 -20.62 2.91
CA ARG A 723 -5.97 -21.28 3.55
C ARG A 723 -6.97 -21.83 2.53
N ILE A 724 -7.26 -21.08 1.47
CA ILE A 724 -8.12 -21.55 0.38
C ILE A 724 -7.50 -22.78 -0.29
N GLN A 725 -6.19 -22.76 -0.56
CA GLN A 725 -5.49 -23.90 -1.14
C GLN A 725 -5.47 -25.13 -0.22
N GLU A 726 -5.32 -24.94 1.10
CA GLU A 726 -5.44 -26.01 2.10
C GLU A 726 -6.86 -26.59 2.15
N GLU A 727 -7.89 -25.74 2.07
CA GLU A 727 -9.29 -26.18 2.03
C GLU A 727 -9.61 -26.96 0.74
N GLU A 728 -9.12 -26.53 -0.41
CA GLU A 728 -9.24 -27.27 -1.67
C GLU A 728 -8.52 -28.63 -1.58
N ASN A 729 -7.30 -28.65 -1.06
CA ASN A 729 -6.56 -29.90 -0.83
C ASN A 729 -7.29 -30.84 0.12
N ARG A 730 -7.91 -30.30 1.18
CA ARG A 730 -8.72 -31.08 2.12
C ARG A 730 -9.97 -31.65 1.44
N GLN A 731 -10.66 -30.87 0.61
CA GLN A 731 -11.81 -31.36 -0.15
C GLN A 731 -11.41 -32.47 -1.14
N ILE A 732 -10.28 -32.33 -1.82
CA ILE A 732 -9.73 -33.36 -2.71
C ILE A 732 -9.40 -34.63 -1.91
N GLN A 733 -8.82 -34.49 -0.71
CA GLN A 733 -8.57 -35.64 0.17
C GLN A 733 -9.87 -36.30 0.62
N GLU A 734 -10.88 -35.54 1.03
CA GLU A 734 -12.19 -36.06 1.42
C GLU A 734 -12.89 -36.80 0.26
N GLN A 735 -12.81 -36.27 -0.96
CA GLN A 735 -13.30 -36.94 -2.17
C GLN A 735 -12.53 -38.23 -2.48
N ASN A 736 -11.20 -38.22 -2.35
CA ASN A 736 -10.38 -39.43 -2.53
C ASN A 736 -10.69 -40.49 -1.47
N PHE A 737 -10.86 -40.10 -0.20
CA PHE A 737 -11.28 -41.01 0.86
C PHE A 737 -12.67 -41.60 0.59
N TYR A 738 -13.59 -40.78 0.09
CA TYR A 738 -14.93 -41.24 -0.28
C TYR A 738 -14.88 -42.28 -1.41
N LEU A 739 -14.16 -41.99 -2.50
CA LEU A 739 -13.97 -42.92 -3.61
C LEU A 739 -13.28 -44.22 -3.15
N MET A 740 -12.25 -44.12 -2.30
CA MET A 740 -11.57 -45.29 -1.74
C MET A 740 -12.50 -46.13 -0.86
N GLN A 741 -13.37 -45.51 -0.05
CA GLN A 741 -14.38 -46.25 0.73
C GLN A 741 -15.39 -46.94 -0.17
N GLU A 742 -15.81 -46.30 -1.26
CA GLU A 742 -16.73 -46.88 -2.24
C GLU A 742 -16.10 -48.08 -2.96
N GLU A 743 -14.82 -47.99 -3.35
CA GLU A 743 -14.07 -49.11 -3.91
C GLU A 743 -13.91 -50.26 -2.92
N LEU A 744 -13.56 -49.97 -1.66
CA LEU A 744 -13.45 -50.99 -0.61
C LEU A 744 -14.79 -51.67 -0.35
N ARG A 745 -15.88 -50.91 -0.36
CA ARG A 745 -17.24 -51.45 -0.26
C ARG A 745 -17.58 -52.33 -1.45
N GLY A 746 -17.28 -51.89 -2.67
CA GLY A 746 -17.47 -52.69 -3.88
C GLY A 746 -16.67 -54.00 -3.86
N ARG A 747 -15.42 -53.97 -3.36
CA ARG A 747 -14.62 -55.18 -3.15
C ARG A 747 -15.20 -56.10 -2.07
N ALA A 748 -15.71 -55.54 -0.98
CA ALA A 748 -16.37 -56.33 0.07
C ALA A 748 -17.64 -57.01 -0.45
N GLU A 749 -18.46 -56.30 -1.25
CA GLU A 749 -19.64 -56.86 -1.90
C GLU A 749 -19.26 -57.97 -2.90
N GLN A 750 -18.21 -57.76 -3.72
CA GLN A 750 -17.68 -58.80 -4.61
C GLN A 750 -17.18 -60.03 -3.84
N LEU A 751 -16.45 -59.84 -2.74
CA LEU A 751 -15.99 -60.95 -1.91
C LEU A 751 -17.19 -61.72 -1.32
N GLN A 752 -18.20 -61.01 -0.82
CA GLN A 752 -19.43 -61.62 -0.32
C GLN A 752 -20.15 -62.41 -1.42
N ASP A 753 -20.24 -61.90 -2.64
CA ASP A 753 -20.82 -62.62 -3.79
C ASP A 753 -20.01 -63.88 -4.12
N THR A 754 -18.68 -63.81 -4.08
CA THR A 754 -17.84 -65.00 -4.30
C THR A 754 -17.98 -66.02 -3.17
N GLU A 755 -18.07 -65.60 -1.92
CA GLU A 755 -18.30 -66.49 -0.77
C GLU A 755 -19.66 -67.17 -0.87
N THR A 756 -20.71 -66.44 -1.23
CA THR A 756 -22.04 -67.03 -1.42
C THR A 756 -22.08 -68.00 -2.59
N ALA A 757 -21.38 -67.71 -3.70
CA ALA A 757 -21.22 -68.65 -4.81
C ALA A 757 -20.48 -69.93 -4.39
N LEU A 758 -19.36 -69.82 -3.66
CA LEU A 758 -18.62 -70.96 -3.12
C LEU A 758 -19.47 -71.79 -2.14
N LEU A 759 -20.28 -71.15 -1.30
CA LEU A 759 -21.20 -71.84 -0.41
C LEU A 759 -22.30 -72.60 -1.18
N GLN A 760 -22.79 -72.05 -2.29
CA GLN A 760 -23.74 -72.74 -3.16
C GLN A 760 -23.09 -73.95 -3.84
N GLU A 761 -21.84 -73.82 -4.31
CA GLU A 761 -21.09 -74.95 -4.86
C GLU A 761 -20.83 -76.03 -3.81
N GLN A 762 -20.44 -75.66 -2.59
CA GLN A 762 -20.29 -76.61 -1.49
C GLN A 762 -21.59 -77.35 -1.18
N ARG A 763 -22.74 -76.64 -1.15
CA ARG A 763 -24.05 -77.27 -0.98
C ARG A 763 -24.35 -78.25 -2.12
N GLY A 764 -24.11 -77.84 -3.36
CA GLY A 764 -24.24 -78.70 -4.53
C GLY A 764 -23.36 -79.96 -4.45
N LEU A 765 -22.12 -79.83 -3.98
CA LEU A 765 -21.21 -80.95 -3.74
C LEU A 765 -21.70 -81.85 -2.60
N THR A 766 -22.23 -81.29 -1.51
CA THR A 766 -22.81 -82.10 -0.42
C THR A 766 -24.04 -82.87 -0.87
N ASP A 767 -24.88 -82.26 -1.70
CA ASP A 767 -26.07 -82.90 -2.28
C ASP A 767 -25.67 -84.00 -3.26
N ALA A 768 -24.71 -83.73 -4.14
CA ALA A 768 -24.15 -84.73 -5.06
C ALA A 768 -23.52 -85.91 -4.29
N ARG A 769 -22.80 -85.63 -3.19
CA ARG A 769 -22.26 -86.66 -2.30
C ARG A 769 -23.36 -87.46 -1.62
N GLY A 770 -24.45 -86.81 -1.18
CA GLY A 770 -25.64 -87.47 -0.63
C GLY A 770 -26.33 -88.38 -1.65
N GLN A 771 -26.47 -87.92 -2.89
CA GLN A 771 -27.01 -88.73 -3.99
C GLN A 771 -26.11 -89.93 -4.32
N LEU A 772 -24.80 -89.72 -4.38
CA LEU A 772 -23.84 -90.80 -4.62
C LEU A 772 -23.85 -91.82 -3.47
N ALA A 773 -23.99 -91.37 -2.22
CA ALA A 773 -24.18 -92.25 -1.07
C ALA A 773 -25.49 -93.04 -1.15
N MET A 774 -26.60 -92.44 -1.61
CA MET A 774 -27.85 -93.15 -1.86
C MET A 774 -27.71 -94.19 -2.98
N VAL A 775 -27.05 -93.85 -4.08
CA VAL A 775 -26.74 -94.80 -5.17
C VAL A 775 -25.86 -95.92 -4.65
N GLN A 776 -24.82 -95.62 -3.86
CA GLN A 776 -23.94 -96.61 -3.25
C GLN A 776 -24.71 -97.53 -2.30
N ALA A 777 -25.58 -96.99 -1.45
CA ALA A 777 -26.45 -97.79 -0.57
C ALA A 777 -27.43 -98.66 -1.38
N HIS A 778 -27.98 -98.15 -2.48
CA HIS A 778 -28.85 -98.90 -3.38
C HIS A 778 -28.09 -100.03 -4.09
N VAL A 779 -26.90 -99.75 -4.60
CA VAL A 779 -26.00 -100.74 -5.22
C VAL A 779 -25.58 -101.79 -4.20
N MET A 780 -25.20 -101.41 -2.98
CA MET A 780 -24.90 -102.37 -1.91
C MET A 780 -26.11 -103.24 -1.56
N ASN A 781 -27.31 -102.66 -1.47
CA ASN A 781 -28.54 -103.43 -1.23
C ASN A 781 -28.90 -104.36 -2.41
N MET A 782 -28.61 -103.94 -3.66
CA MET A 782 -28.74 -104.81 -4.84
C MET A 782 -27.69 -105.92 -4.87
N ILE A 783 -26.45 -105.63 -4.47
CA ILE A 783 -25.39 -106.63 -4.30
C ILE A 783 -25.82 -107.62 -3.22
N ASP A 784 -26.26 -107.17 -2.04
CA ASP A 784 -26.77 -108.04 -0.96
C ASP A 784 -27.95 -108.92 -1.40
N LYS A 785 -28.84 -108.39 -2.26
CA LYS A 785 -29.98 -109.13 -2.81
C LYS A 785 -29.59 -110.12 -3.92
N THR A 786 -28.51 -109.88 -4.64
CA THR A 786 -28.01 -110.77 -5.72
C THR A 786 -26.96 -111.75 -5.21
N SER A 787 -26.24 -111.43 -4.15
CA SER A 787 -25.34 -112.32 -3.42
C SER A 787 -26.11 -113.12 -2.38
N GLY A 788 -26.91 -114.08 -2.84
CA GLY A 788 -27.47 -115.10 -1.97
C GLY A 788 -26.36 -115.84 -1.21
N LYS A 789 -26.31 -115.67 0.11
CA LYS A 789 -25.49 -116.43 1.07
C LYS A 789 -24.01 -116.58 0.68
N ALA A 790 -23.23 -115.55 0.94
CA ALA A 790 -21.80 -115.72 1.21
C ALA A 790 -21.41 -114.81 2.39
N GLU A 791 -20.82 -115.42 3.40
CA GLU A 791 -20.37 -114.84 4.66
C GLU A 791 -19.25 -113.81 4.38
N VAL A 792 -19.58 -112.52 4.50
CA VAL A 792 -18.62 -111.42 4.26
C VAL A 792 -17.79 -111.20 5.52
N THR A 793 -16.52 -111.60 5.42
CA THR A 793 -15.49 -111.42 6.44
C THR A 793 -15.16 -109.94 6.59
N THR A 794 -15.41 -109.37 7.76
CA THR A 794 -15.08 -107.99 8.12
C THR A 794 -13.56 -107.80 8.21
N HIS A 795 -12.95 -107.22 7.17
CA HIS A 795 -11.59 -106.69 7.27
C HIS A 795 -11.65 -105.25 7.80
N ASN A 796 -11.38 -105.11 9.10
CA ASN A 796 -11.06 -103.86 9.78
C ASN A 796 -9.75 -103.29 9.21
N LEU A 797 -9.84 -102.22 8.43
CA LEU A 797 -8.72 -101.31 8.15
C LEU A 797 -8.98 -100.01 8.91
N SER A 798 -8.88 -100.09 10.24
CA SER A 798 -8.67 -98.95 11.13
C SER A 798 -7.39 -99.24 11.91
N SER A 799 -6.27 -98.91 11.31
CA SER A 799 -4.93 -99.07 11.86
C SER A 799 -4.11 -97.86 11.42
N MET A 800 -3.60 -97.15 12.42
CA MET A 800 -2.58 -96.09 12.35
C MET A 800 -3.01 -94.71 11.82
N ILE A 801 -3.62 -93.91 12.70
CA ILE A 801 -3.11 -92.56 12.97
C ILE A 801 -3.08 -92.40 14.49
N GLU A 802 -1.91 -92.65 15.07
CA GLU A 802 -1.56 -92.32 16.45
C GLU A 802 -1.54 -90.79 16.61
N PRO A 803 -2.15 -90.22 17.66
CA PRO A 803 -1.79 -88.87 18.10
C PRO A 803 -0.46 -88.99 18.86
N GLY A 804 0.60 -88.43 18.28
CA GLY A 804 1.90 -88.27 18.93
C GLY A 804 1.78 -87.33 20.11
N ASP A 805 1.75 -87.93 21.29
CA ASP A 805 2.11 -87.36 22.59
C ASP A 805 3.58 -87.76 22.80
N ASP A 806 4.49 -86.77 22.85
CA ASP A 806 5.86 -86.79 23.45
C ASP A 806 6.83 -85.84 22.73
N LEU A 807 7.18 -84.73 23.39
CA LEU A 807 8.49 -84.02 23.44
C LEU A 807 8.24 -82.63 24.06
N ALA A 808 8.22 -82.46 25.39
CA ALA A 808 9.37 -82.36 26.31
C ALA A 808 10.22 -81.08 26.14
N GLU A 809 9.95 -80.10 27.03
CA GLU A 809 10.87 -79.17 27.76
C GLU A 809 11.84 -78.25 26.97
N PRO A 810 12.43 -77.19 27.55
CA PRO A 810 12.35 -76.65 28.93
C PRO A 810 12.10 -75.12 29.03
N GLU A 811 11.78 -74.68 30.24
CA GLU A 811 12.08 -73.33 30.72
C GLU A 811 13.60 -73.14 30.79
N GLU A 812 14.17 -72.13 30.11
CA GLU A 812 15.52 -71.65 30.43
C GLU A 812 15.59 -70.12 30.23
N GLU A 813 15.80 -69.41 31.33
CA GLU A 813 16.21 -68.02 31.38
C GLU A 813 17.57 -67.86 30.66
N LEU A 814 17.64 -67.02 29.63
CA LEU A 814 18.92 -66.54 29.10
C LEU A 814 18.83 -65.06 28.74
N GLN A 815 19.53 -64.28 29.56
CA GLN A 815 19.96 -62.92 29.29
C GLN A 815 20.88 -62.88 28.05
N GLY A 816 20.71 -61.87 27.21
CA GLY A 816 21.84 -61.22 26.52
C GLY A 816 21.88 -61.32 24.99
N ASN A 817 22.08 -60.13 24.41
CA ASN A 817 22.51 -59.77 23.05
C ASN A 817 21.36 -59.65 22.03
N GLU A 818 20.93 -58.43 21.68
CA GLU A 818 21.56 -57.49 20.73
C GLU A 818 21.70 -58.10 19.32
N ASP A 819 21.03 -57.44 18.38
CA ASP A 819 21.12 -57.53 16.92
C ASP A 819 20.52 -58.78 16.24
N GLN A 820 19.22 -58.72 15.90
CA GLN A 820 18.68 -58.95 14.54
C GLN A 820 17.16 -59.22 14.55
N ASP A 821 16.38 -58.15 14.40
CA ASP A 821 15.00 -58.21 13.93
C ASP A 821 14.99 -58.63 12.45
N VAL A 822 14.92 -59.94 12.22
CA VAL A 822 14.80 -60.60 10.90
C VAL A 822 13.32 -60.86 10.54
N TRP A 823 12.38 -60.36 11.35
CA TRP A 823 10.94 -60.60 11.16
C TRP A 823 10.14 -59.41 10.60
N ASP A 824 10.77 -58.25 10.40
CA ASP A 824 10.19 -57.12 9.64
C ASP A 824 10.48 -57.23 8.13
N MET A 825 10.39 -58.44 7.59
CA MET A 825 10.58 -58.67 6.16
C MET A 825 9.24 -58.44 5.43
N ASP A 826 9.09 -57.24 4.89
CA ASP A 826 7.99 -56.81 4.01
C ASP A 826 7.81 -57.79 2.83
N TRP A 827 6.69 -58.53 2.83
CA TRP A 827 6.31 -59.44 1.74
C TRP A 827 5.83 -58.70 0.47
N SER A 828 5.81 -57.36 0.46
CA SER A 828 5.41 -56.54 -0.68
C SER A 828 6.49 -56.43 -1.77
N ALA A 829 7.75 -56.79 -1.49
CA ALA A 829 8.86 -56.65 -2.43
C ALA A 829 9.07 -57.84 -3.41
N ALA A 830 8.24 -58.89 -3.35
CA ALA A 830 8.44 -60.12 -4.12
C ALA A 830 7.66 -60.21 -5.46
N VAL A 831 7.20 -59.09 -6.02
CA VAL A 831 6.60 -59.07 -7.37
C VAL A 831 7.24 -57.95 -8.19
N MET A 832 8.29 -58.31 -8.95
CA MET A 832 8.69 -57.77 -10.26
C MET A 832 10.21 -57.86 -10.42
N THR A 833 10.73 -58.97 -10.95
CA THR A 833 11.95 -58.96 -11.78
C THR A 833 12.07 -60.26 -12.58
N THR A 834 11.40 -60.29 -13.72
CA THR A 834 11.94 -60.89 -14.96
C THR A 834 11.47 -59.94 -16.07
N VAL A 835 12.36 -59.24 -16.77
CA VAL A 835 12.97 -59.69 -18.03
C VAL A 835 14.14 -58.73 -18.38
N HIS A 836 15.28 -59.33 -18.74
CA HIS A 836 16.44 -58.73 -19.42
C HIS A 836 16.04 -58.01 -20.73
N ASP A 837 16.69 -56.92 -21.14
CA ASP A 837 17.94 -57.00 -21.92
C ASP A 837 18.51 -55.63 -22.36
N ALA A 838 19.85 -55.58 -22.36
CA ALA A 838 20.83 -54.77 -23.11
C ALA A 838 20.52 -53.33 -23.60
N SER A 839 21.37 -52.36 -23.22
CA SER A 839 22.52 -51.92 -24.06
C SER A 839 23.25 -50.69 -23.46
N PRO A 840 24.58 -50.51 -23.64
CA PRO A 840 25.39 -49.60 -22.85
C PRO A 840 25.95 -48.39 -23.63
N VAL A 841 26.65 -47.51 -22.88
CA VAL A 841 27.65 -46.52 -23.32
C VAL A 841 27.12 -45.15 -23.75
N ARG A 842 27.33 -44.13 -22.89
CA ARG A 842 28.21 -42.98 -23.22
C ARG A 842 28.55 -42.10 -22.01
N LYS A 843 29.85 -42.08 -21.75
CA LYS A 843 30.69 -41.17 -20.96
C LYS A 843 30.65 -39.74 -21.55
N ALA A 844 30.44 -38.71 -20.73
CA ALA A 844 30.98 -37.33 -20.84
C ALA A 844 30.41 -36.50 -19.65
N ALA A 845 31.18 -36.08 -18.63
CA ALA A 845 32.21 -35.03 -18.58
C ALA A 845 31.66 -33.61 -18.29
N ALA A 846 32.28 -32.96 -17.29
CA ALA A 846 32.30 -31.52 -16.92
C ALA A 846 31.05 -30.96 -16.21
N ALA A 847 31.10 -29.99 -15.28
CA ALA A 847 32.05 -29.42 -14.31
C ALA A 847 31.23 -28.33 -13.56
N PRO A 848 31.60 -27.91 -12.32
CA PRO A 848 30.90 -26.87 -11.56
C PRO A 848 31.44 -25.46 -11.86
N SER A 849 30.59 -24.43 -11.80
CA SER A 849 30.94 -22.99 -11.78
C SER A 849 29.89 -22.30 -10.90
N GLU A 850 30.13 -21.63 -9.77
CA GLU A 850 31.24 -20.81 -9.29
C GLU A 850 31.62 -19.67 -10.25
N VAL A 851 30.90 -18.53 -10.13
CA VAL A 851 31.36 -17.20 -10.56
C VAL A 851 30.73 -16.12 -9.67
N THR A 852 31.56 -15.52 -8.80
CA THR A 852 31.47 -14.12 -8.36
C THR A 852 32.05 -13.19 -9.45
N PRO A 853 31.69 -11.90 -9.44
CA PRO A 853 32.73 -10.85 -9.34
C PRO A 853 32.29 -9.70 -8.42
N VAL A 854 33.08 -9.32 -7.40
CA VAL A 854 34.28 -8.45 -7.41
C VAL A 854 33.96 -6.95 -7.46
N ASP A 855 34.49 -6.29 -6.44
CA ASP A 855 34.65 -4.87 -6.14
C ASP A 855 35.05 -3.96 -7.31
N ILE A 856 34.79 -2.65 -7.17
CA ILE A 856 35.68 -1.55 -7.57
C ILE A 856 35.21 -0.21 -6.94
N ASP A 857 36.12 0.34 -6.12
CA ASP A 857 36.44 1.76 -5.88
C ASP A 857 35.51 2.73 -5.11
N GLY A 858 35.92 3.03 -3.86
CA GLY A 858 35.93 4.42 -3.34
C GLY A 858 37.04 5.26 -4.01
N PRO A 859 37.38 6.51 -3.59
CA PRO A 859 37.44 6.92 -2.18
C PRO A 859 37.28 8.44 -1.85
N LEU A 860 37.46 8.74 -0.55
CA LEU A 860 38.15 9.89 0.07
C LEU A 860 37.49 11.28 0.25
N GLU A 861 37.38 11.64 1.53
CA GLU A 861 37.87 12.86 2.22
C GLU A 861 38.03 14.18 1.45
N THR A 862 37.41 15.24 1.98
CA THR A 862 38.11 16.53 2.19
C THR A 862 37.62 17.21 3.48
N ALA A 863 38.58 17.49 4.35
CA ALA A 863 38.50 18.47 5.42
C ALA A 863 38.73 19.90 4.89
N ASP A 864 38.16 20.88 5.59
CA ASP A 864 38.31 22.32 5.43
C ASP A 864 39.76 22.84 5.63
N PRO A 865 40.07 24.03 5.10
CA PRO A 865 40.95 25.02 5.73
C PRO A 865 40.20 26.07 6.57
#